data_AF-A0AAV2BXP3-F1
#
_entry.id   AF-A0AAV2BXP3-F1
#
_cell.length_a   1.000
_cell.length_b   1.000
_cell.length_c   1.000
_cell.angle_alpha   90.00
_cell.angle_beta   90.00
_cell.angle_gamma   90.00
#
_symmetry.space_group_name_H-M   'P 1'
#
loop_
_entity.id
_entity.type
_entity.pdbx_description
1 polymer ?
#
loop_
_entity_poly.entity_id
_entity_poly.type
_entity_poly.pdbx_seq_one_letter_code
_entity_poly.pdbx_strand_id
1 'polypeptide(L)'
;MDFSSPEVCARKDNLPQTLTEFIERFDQERNLYFKVVDMGFYMEKYLEIFSELEESERALFFQFASRISDLFDDVSRYDINIRNETFEKETKLQCYEFIMDSMKESLESAETIPEVLLILKSSLILLYKGYNHCKECESIYGDLLQHFKDSLASLFNKMREFQEALDSKFLKIFHPKLHSDWFYLLKPVICELNKLCELVFILDYGIGIHLYKTLIKLFETYDNMGYVDLQIDPILNGLFSEIKDMGDEFKLEIKNTDEVPVHESRMFLFKLNVVKKILKMFPIFIKENLQSTINLVLHLYELLISCCQKLTEEDVGKCLKNILVENISPMLSLFYSEKVFQTSVLLLNSTEISSNLQMPHLLLKLSALNFLQTSSDYHKLPERKDVIKNIFLMLGENTPRDDMLFVSLKLPLSLFNLSKQLLTLHQSSEHGPEPESVTLYQHAYLHISEYAKGISDYDLPNLESFVVDFLKSNSSIPASLLISDVWIFRLRCGSLENLFTRCVSFSQKLSDLPSNSTAKLLFKRMVKFLPLHLKEQMTEQGEQTKDLDDQDRILHRYGAPKLSSASQNSKNIFSGNISTLLDELKRQDFIDNKQLIRRACHILELFTVSINVLEIQEFLRFAEFATLMFKTDIYEIQIAVLTFLSALNFKKFNDKDPLFAKVRSSLAVLYNEALTSKNYIVRLEAFSIFHIMAQFTEIRITQETIAKFPELYPGVKAHLTETPQSGFLTSKDKNELLEKQVSSFDGKPEQSNYLSDQSKSVLSLLKPS
;
A
#
# COMPACT_ATOMS: atom_id res chain seq x y z
N MET A 1 7.14 -59.97 6.13
CA MET A 1 8.03 -61.16 6.12
C MET A 1 9.01 -61.02 7.28
N ASP A 2 9.45 -62.12 7.88
CA ASP A 2 10.36 -62.11 9.02
C ASP A 2 11.82 -62.00 8.51
N PHE A 3 12.55 -60.95 8.89
CA PHE A 3 13.98 -60.78 8.59
C PHE A 3 14.86 -61.90 9.21
N SER A 4 14.24 -62.79 9.97
CA SER A 4 14.78 -64.03 10.53
C SER A 4 14.74 -65.24 9.58
N SER A 5 14.35 -65.06 8.31
CA SER A 5 14.22 -66.20 7.38
C SER A 5 15.57 -66.95 7.20
N PRO A 6 15.55 -68.29 7.04
CA PRO A 6 16.78 -69.08 6.88
C PRO A 6 17.66 -68.64 5.71
N GLU A 7 17.06 -68.12 4.64
CA GLU A 7 17.78 -67.59 3.47
C GLU A 7 18.50 -66.27 3.78
N VAL A 8 17.90 -65.39 4.59
CA VAL A 8 18.57 -64.17 5.07
C VAL A 8 19.71 -64.51 6.03
N CYS A 9 19.51 -65.47 6.93
CA CYS A 9 20.57 -65.96 7.83
C CYS A 9 21.75 -66.57 7.06
N ALA A 10 21.51 -67.42 6.06
CA ALA A 10 22.57 -68.02 5.25
C ALA A 10 23.38 -67.00 4.43
N ARG A 11 22.77 -65.85 4.09
CA ARG A 11 23.48 -64.74 3.43
C ARG A 11 24.34 -63.94 4.40
N LYS A 12 23.91 -63.78 5.66
CA LYS A 12 24.70 -63.14 6.73
C LYS A 12 26.02 -63.88 7.04
N ASP A 13 26.08 -65.18 6.78
CA ASP A 13 27.27 -65.99 6.99
C ASP A 13 28.29 -65.91 5.83
N ASN A 14 27.89 -65.37 4.67
CA ASN A 14 28.69 -65.29 3.45
C ASN A 14 28.90 -63.83 2.99
N LEU A 15 29.54 -62.99 3.80
CA LEU A 15 29.85 -61.61 3.41
C LEU A 15 31.18 -61.49 2.66
N PRO A 16 31.23 -60.77 1.52
CA PRO A 16 32.40 -60.11 0.97
C PRO A 16 33.36 -59.55 2.02
N GLN A 17 34.64 -59.81 1.77
CA GLN A 17 35.72 -59.40 2.66
C GLN A 17 36.16 -57.96 2.39
N THR A 18 35.80 -57.41 1.22
CA THR A 18 36.10 -56.02 0.84
C THR A 18 34.84 -55.29 0.35
N LEU A 19 34.87 -53.96 0.46
CA LEU A 19 33.79 -53.10 -0.03
C LEU A 19 33.61 -53.22 -1.56
N THR A 20 34.69 -53.41 -2.31
CA THR A 20 34.65 -53.60 -3.77
C THR A 20 33.92 -54.89 -4.16
N GLU A 21 34.25 -56.02 -3.50
CA GLU A 21 33.55 -57.29 -3.73
C GLU A 21 32.07 -57.20 -3.37
N PHE A 22 31.73 -56.44 -2.32
CA PHE A 22 30.35 -56.18 -1.97
C PHE A 22 29.63 -55.36 -3.05
N ILE A 23 30.23 -54.28 -3.55
CA ILE A 23 29.65 -53.45 -4.63
C ILE A 23 29.38 -54.30 -5.88
N GLU A 24 30.33 -55.15 -6.28
CA GLU A 24 30.16 -56.06 -7.43
C GLU A 24 29.00 -57.04 -7.21
N ARG A 25 28.91 -57.63 -6.02
CA ARG A 25 27.81 -58.55 -5.67
C ARG A 25 26.47 -57.84 -5.62
N PHE A 26 26.43 -56.64 -5.05
CA PHE A 26 25.26 -55.79 -4.97
C PHE A 26 24.76 -55.41 -6.38
N ASP A 27 25.66 -55.12 -7.31
CA ASP A 27 25.33 -54.80 -8.70
C ASP A 27 24.82 -56.02 -9.48
N GLN A 28 25.18 -57.25 -9.06
CA GLN A 28 24.73 -58.51 -9.66
C GLN A 28 23.40 -59.04 -9.10
N GLU A 29 22.98 -58.61 -7.90
CA GLU A 29 21.75 -59.08 -7.27
C GLU A 29 20.51 -58.59 -8.04
N ARG A 30 19.70 -59.55 -8.51
CA ARG A 30 18.50 -59.30 -9.31
C ARG A 30 17.24 -59.21 -8.45
N ASN A 31 17.23 -59.83 -7.29
CA ASN A 31 16.10 -59.74 -6.37
C ASN A 31 16.28 -58.48 -5.51
N LEU A 32 15.42 -57.50 -5.76
CA LEU A 32 15.55 -56.19 -5.13
C LEU A 32 15.37 -56.22 -3.61
N TYR A 33 14.51 -57.10 -3.09
CA TYR A 33 14.35 -57.27 -1.64
C TYR A 33 15.66 -57.73 -1.01
N PHE A 34 16.29 -58.77 -1.59
CA PHE A 34 17.58 -59.23 -1.10
C PHE A 34 18.70 -58.22 -1.35
N LYS A 35 18.60 -57.39 -2.39
CA LYS A 35 19.54 -56.29 -2.64
C LYS A 35 19.48 -55.23 -1.53
N VAL A 36 18.28 -54.89 -1.08
CA VAL A 36 18.05 -53.94 0.02
C VAL A 36 18.53 -54.53 1.36
N VAL A 37 18.15 -55.76 1.69
CA VAL A 37 18.57 -56.46 2.92
C VAL A 37 20.09 -56.68 2.96
N ASP A 38 20.61 -57.21 1.84
CA ASP A 38 21.97 -57.09 1.32
C ASP A 38 22.65 -55.84 1.88
N MET A 39 22.28 -54.72 1.30
CA MET A 39 22.88 -53.41 1.55
C MET A 39 22.90 -52.97 3.00
N GLY A 40 21.78 -53.01 3.73
CA GLY A 40 21.80 -52.51 5.11
C GLY A 40 22.61 -53.40 6.05
N PHE A 41 22.68 -54.71 5.82
CA PHE A 41 23.56 -55.57 6.63
C PHE A 41 25.05 -55.27 6.41
N TYR A 42 25.44 -54.94 5.16
CA TYR A 42 26.81 -54.49 4.91
C TYR A 42 27.07 -53.11 5.46
N MET A 43 26.11 -52.19 5.34
CA MET A 43 26.23 -50.84 5.91
C MET A 43 26.49 -50.93 7.41
N GLU A 44 25.66 -51.68 8.15
CA GLU A 44 25.81 -51.88 9.59
C GLU A 44 27.21 -52.42 9.95
N LYS A 45 27.66 -53.52 9.32
CA LYS A 45 28.99 -54.07 9.58
C LYS A 45 30.14 -53.15 9.19
N TYR A 46 30.01 -52.43 8.08
CA TYR A 46 31.05 -51.52 7.63
C TYR A 46 31.16 -50.29 8.53
N LEU A 47 30.03 -49.86 9.11
CA LEU A 47 29.98 -48.82 10.13
C LEU A 47 30.66 -49.24 11.44
N GLU A 48 30.58 -50.51 11.84
CA GLU A 48 31.28 -51.02 13.05
C GLU A 48 32.80 -50.84 12.99
N ILE A 49 33.40 -50.99 11.81
CA ILE A 49 34.85 -50.85 11.58
C ILE A 49 35.24 -49.51 10.97
N PHE A 50 34.29 -48.58 10.80
CA PHE A 50 34.46 -47.38 9.98
C PHE A 50 35.62 -46.47 10.41
N SER A 51 35.85 -46.37 11.71
CA SER A 51 36.94 -45.57 12.29
C SER A 51 38.33 -46.16 12.05
N GLU A 52 38.40 -47.44 11.66
CA GLU A 52 39.64 -48.18 11.41
C GLU A 52 40.03 -48.18 9.91
N LEU A 53 39.15 -47.67 9.04
CA LEU A 53 39.31 -47.69 7.59
C LEU A 53 40.24 -46.58 7.06
N GLU A 54 40.92 -46.87 5.94
CA GLU A 54 41.70 -45.87 5.22
C GLU A 54 40.80 -44.79 4.59
N GLU A 55 41.34 -43.60 4.33
CA GLU A 55 40.61 -42.48 3.72
C GLU A 55 40.03 -42.84 2.33
N SER A 56 40.74 -43.63 1.54
CA SER A 56 40.30 -44.15 0.24
C SER A 56 39.07 -45.06 0.36
N GLU A 57 39.04 -45.92 1.37
CA GLU A 57 37.93 -46.85 1.64
C GLU A 57 36.71 -46.12 2.20
N ARG A 58 36.91 -45.15 3.09
CA ARG A 58 35.84 -44.26 3.57
C ARG A 58 35.23 -43.44 2.43
N ALA A 59 36.05 -42.93 1.51
CA ALA A 59 35.56 -42.25 0.32
C ALA A 59 34.74 -43.18 -0.58
N LEU A 60 35.19 -44.42 -0.79
CA LEU A 60 34.45 -45.44 -1.54
C LEU A 60 33.11 -45.78 -0.88
N PHE A 61 33.08 -45.86 0.46
CA PHE A 61 31.86 -46.08 1.24
C PHE A 61 30.82 -44.98 0.97
N PHE A 62 31.20 -43.70 1.08
CA PHE A 62 30.26 -42.61 0.82
C PHE A 62 29.83 -42.51 -0.65
N GLN A 63 30.72 -42.87 -1.58
CA GLN A 63 30.33 -43.01 -2.99
C GLN A 63 29.28 -44.10 -3.17
N PHE A 64 29.44 -45.26 -2.53
CA PHE A 64 28.44 -46.31 -2.56
C PHE A 64 27.14 -45.86 -1.84
N ALA A 65 27.24 -45.24 -0.67
CA ALA A 65 26.10 -44.74 0.08
C ALA A 65 25.28 -43.71 -0.71
N SER A 66 25.94 -42.90 -1.55
CA SER A 66 25.25 -41.97 -2.45
C SER A 66 24.29 -42.67 -3.44
N ARG A 67 24.61 -43.91 -3.83
CA ARG A 67 23.80 -44.76 -4.72
C ARG A 67 22.59 -45.38 -4.01
N ILE A 68 22.54 -45.36 -2.67
CA ILE A 68 21.38 -45.89 -1.91
C ILE A 68 20.10 -45.16 -2.32
N SER A 69 20.18 -43.86 -2.63
CA SER A 69 19.02 -43.07 -3.04
C SER A 69 18.37 -43.59 -4.35
N ASP A 70 19.12 -44.29 -5.20
CA ASP A 70 18.60 -44.89 -6.44
C ASP A 70 17.76 -46.15 -6.16
N LEU A 71 18.05 -46.86 -5.06
CA LEU A 71 17.28 -48.04 -4.67
C LEU A 71 15.83 -47.72 -4.33
N PHE A 72 15.56 -46.49 -3.89
CA PHE A 72 14.19 -46.05 -3.66
C PHE A 72 13.37 -46.11 -4.96
N ASP A 73 13.95 -45.70 -6.10
CA ASP A 73 13.27 -45.77 -7.40
C ASP A 73 13.14 -47.21 -7.88
N ASP A 74 14.18 -48.02 -7.69
CA ASP A 74 14.12 -49.43 -8.02
C ASP A 74 12.98 -50.12 -7.25
N VAL A 75 12.81 -49.81 -5.96
CA VAL A 75 11.75 -50.40 -5.11
C VAL A 75 10.37 -49.95 -5.58
N SER A 76 10.25 -48.68 -5.99
CA SER A 76 8.99 -48.17 -6.54
C SER A 76 8.57 -48.91 -7.82
N ARG A 77 9.52 -49.22 -8.71
CA ARG A 77 9.30 -49.88 -10.00
C ARG A 77 9.22 -51.40 -9.91
N TYR A 78 9.59 -51.96 -8.77
CA TYR A 78 9.64 -53.40 -8.58
C TYR A 78 8.23 -53.96 -8.46
N ASP A 79 7.76 -54.58 -9.55
CA ASP A 79 6.47 -55.26 -9.59
C ASP A 79 6.68 -56.73 -9.20
N ILE A 80 6.28 -57.08 -7.98
CA ILE A 80 6.37 -58.48 -7.56
C ILE A 80 5.18 -59.17 -8.19
N ASN A 81 5.43 -60.09 -9.12
CA ASN A 81 4.43 -60.85 -9.89
C ASN A 81 3.60 -61.80 -8.98
N ILE A 82 2.99 -61.25 -7.93
CA ILE A 82 2.25 -61.89 -6.86
C ILE A 82 0.80 -61.45 -7.00
N ARG A 83 -0.13 -62.39 -6.88
CA ARG A 83 -1.58 -62.12 -6.92
C ARG A 83 -2.10 -61.28 -5.73
N ASN A 84 -1.22 -60.72 -4.88
CA ASN A 84 -1.56 -60.07 -3.62
C ASN A 84 -0.86 -58.70 -3.52
N GLU A 85 -1.57 -57.69 -4.02
CA GLU A 85 -1.17 -56.28 -4.03
C GLU A 85 -0.86 -55.74 -2.62
N THR A 86 -1.56 -56.23 -1.59
CA THR A 86 -1.33 -55.81 -0.20
C THR A 86 0.07 -56.21 0.28
N PHE A 87 0.45 -57.46 0.01
CA PHE A 87 1.74 -58.00 0.44
C PHE A 87 2.92 -57.29 -0.26
N GLU A 88 2.76 -56.97 -1.54
CA GLU A 88 3.74 -56.20 -2.30
C GLU A 88 3.92 -54.79 -1.71
N LYS A 89 2.82 -54.05 -1.50
CA LYS A 89 2.85 -52.69 -0.95
C LYS A 89 3.47 -52.63 0.45
N GLU A 90 3.21 -53.63 1.29
CA GLU A 90 3.83 -53.73 2.61
C GLU A 90 5.34 -54.00 2.53
N THR A 91 5.76 -54.87 1.63
CA THR A 91 7.18 -55.17 1.40
C THR A 91 7.93 -53.92 0.91
N LYS A 92 7.33 -53.13 0.00
CA LYS A 92 7.91 -51.87 -0.47
C LYS A 92 8.09 -50.86 0.66
N LEU A 93 7.10 -50.71 1.54
CA LEU A 93 7.19 -49.82 2.71
C LEU A 93 8.33 -50.25 3.66
N GLN A 94 8.46 -51.55 3.94
CA GLN A 94 9.57 -52.07 4.75
C GLN A 94 10.94 -51.79 4.11
N CYS A 95 11.05 -51.95 2.79
CA CYS A 95 12.27 -51.59 2.08
C CYS A 95 12.58 -50.10 2.17
N TYR A 96 11.58 -49.21 2.07
CA TYR A 96 11.80 -47.77 2.22
C TYR A 96 12.27 -47.39 3.62
N GLU A 97 11.69 -47.95 4.68
CA GLU A 97 12.15 -47.72 6.05
C GLU A 97 13.60 -48.13 6.23
N PHE A 98 13.96 -49.32 5.72
CA PHE A 98 15.32 -49.83 5.81
C PHE A 98 16.33 -48.96 5.05
N ILE A 99 15.97 -48.51 3.85
CA ILE A 99 16.78 -47.59 3.05
C ILE A 99 17.02 -46.27 3.80
N MET A 100 15.98 -45.73 4.45
CA MET A 100 16.08 -44.50 5.25
C MET A 100 16.99 -44.68 6.47
N ASP A 101 16.86 -45.79 7.19
CA ASP A 101 17.70 -46.09 8.36
C ASP A 101 19.18 -46.25 7.95
N SER A 102 19.48 -47.04 6.91
CA SER A 102 20.85 -47.21 6.44
C SER A 102 21.49 -45.89 5.97
N MET A 103 20.70 -45.02 5.33
CA MET A 103 21.19 -43.71 4.90
C MET A 103 21.39 -42.75 6.08
N LYS A 104 20.54 -42.81 7.09
CA LYS A 104 20.68 -42.05 8.34
C LYS A 104 21.97 -42.42 9.07
N GLU A 105 22.23 -43.71 9.26
CA GLU A 105 23.45 -44.19 9.92
C GLU A 105 24.72 -43.77 9.15
N SER A 106 24.68 -43.89 7.82
CA SER A 106 25.76 -43.41 6.95
C SER A 106 25.98 -41.89 7.07
N LEU A 107 24.90 -41.12 7.17
CA LEU A 107 24.99 -39.68 7.36
C LEU A 107 25.58 -39.33 8.73
N GLU A 108 25.19 -40.07 9.77
CA GLU A 108 25.70 -39.92 11.14
C GLU A 108 27.20 -40.25 11.26
N SER A 109 27.72 -41.19 10.48
CA SER A 109 29.14 -41.53 10.46
C SER A 109 30.01 -40.54 9.68
N ALA A 110 29.43 -39.67 8.84
CA ALA A 110 30.20 -38.64 8.12
C ALA A 110 30.82 -37.63 9.09
N GLU A 111 32.16 -37.60 9.12
CA GLU A 111 32.95 -36.79 10.04
C GLU A 111 33.49 -35.54 9.37
N THR A 112 34.12 -35.70 8.21
CA THR A 112 34.80 -34.63 7.47
C THR A 112 33.84 -33.90 6.53
N ILE A 113 34.22 -32.68 6.11
CA ILE A 113 33.37 -31.87 5.23
C ILE A 113 33.16 -32.52 3.84
N PRO A 114 34.18 -33.09 3.16
CA PRO A 114 33.98 -33.80 1.90
C PRO A 114 33.01 -34.98 2.02
N GLU A 115 33.14 -35.77 3.07
CA GLU A 115 32.24 -36.90 3.37
C GLU A 115 30.80 -36.42 3.53
N VAL A 116 30.59 -35.37 4.33
CA VAL A 116 29.29 -34.75 4.55
C VAL A 116 28.70 -34.24 3.23
N LEU A 117 29.48 -33.54 2.39
CA LEU A 117 29.00 -33.02 1.11
C LEU A 117 28.64 -34.13 0.10
N LEU A 118 29.40 -35.23 0.07
CA LEU A 118 29.13 -36.38 -0.80
C LEU A 118 27.80 -37.05 -0.46
N ILE A 119 27.49 -37.20 0.83
CA ILE A 119 26.28 -37.89 1.26
C ILE A 119 25.05 -36.97 1.31
N LEU A 120 25.22 -35.68 1.63
CA LEU A 120 24.12 -34.71 1.81
C LEU A 120 23.20 -34.63 0.59
N LYS A 121 23.76 -34.60 -0.62
CA LYS A 121 22.96 -34.54 -1.86
C LYS A 121 21.99 -35.72 -1.94
N SER A 122 22.51 -36.92 -1.74
CA SER A 122 21.75 -38.17 -1.84
C SER A 122 20.75 -38.30 -0.71
N SER A 123 21.08 -37.82 0.48
CA SER A 123 20.16 -37.73 1.61
C SER A 123 18.97 -36.81 1.31
N LEU A 124 19.22 -35.63 0.71
CA LEU A 124 18.15 -34.71 0.31
C LEU A 124 17.25 -35.31 -0.78
N ILE A 125 17.84 -35.99 -1.77
CA ILE A 125 17.09 -36.70 -2.81
C ILE A 125 16.20 -37.78 -2.20
N LEU A 126 16.74 -38.57 -1.27
CA LEU A 126 16.00 -39.65 -0.62
C LEU A 126 14.84 -39.08 0.22
N LEU A 127 15.08 -38.03 1.01
CA LEU A 127 14.02 -37.32 1.74
C LEU A 127 12.95 -36.78 0.80
N TYR A 128 13.33 -36.16 -0.32
CA TYR A 128 12.38 -35.65 -1.31
C TYR A 128 11.49 -36.77 -1.85
N LYS A 129 12.08 -37.90 -2.25
CA LYS A 129 11.34 -39.07 -2.73
C LYS A 129 10.38 -39.62 -1.68
N GLY A 130 10.82 -39.72 -0.43
CA GLY A 130 9.99 -40.18 0.67
C GLY A 130 8.81 -39.25 0.96
N TYR A 131 9.04 -37.94 1.06
CA TYR A 131 7.97 -36.97 1.25
C TYR A 131 7.00 -36.95 0.04
N ASN A 132 7.51 -37.12 -1.18
CA ASN A 132 6.66 -37.17 -2.38
C ASN A 132 5.80 -38.43 -2.40
N HIS A 133 6.34 -39.57 -1.96
CA HIS A 133 5.58 -40.80 -1.78
C HIS A 133 4.44 -40.63 -0.76
N CYS A 134 4.67 -39.91 0.33
CA CYS A 134 3.61 -39.54 1.28
C CYS A 134 2.59 -38.57 0.67
N LYS A 135 3.01 -37.59 -0.12
CA LYS A 135 2.12 -36.67 -0.84
C LYS A 135 1.17 -37.41 -1.79
N GLU A 136 1.68 -38.42 -2.49
CA GLU A 136 0.95 -39.20 -3.48
C GLU A 136 0.25 -40.44 -2.90
N CYS A 137 0.21 -40.59 -1.57
CA CYS A 137 -0.28 -41.82 -0.93
C CYS A 137 -1.70 -42.21 -1.33
N GLU A 138 -2.62 -41.24 -1.51
CA GLU A 138 -3.97 -41.52 -1.99
C GLU A 138 -3.97 -42.14 -3.40
N SER A 139 -3.11 -41.63 -4.29
CA SER A 139 -2.98 -42.16 -5.66
C SER A 139 -2.30 -43.52 -5.69
N ILE A 140 -1.33 -43.78 -4.81
CA ILE A 140 -0.53 -45.01 -4.80
C ILE A 140 -1.31 -46.16 -4.15
N TYR A 141 -1.98 -45.88 -3.02
CA TYR A 141 -2.63 -46.91 -2.20
C TYR A 141 -4.12 -47.04 -2.49
N GLY A 142 -4.79 -45.99 -2.99
CA GLY A 142 -6.21 -46.00 -3.34
C GLY A 142 -7.08 -46.51 -2.19
N ASP A 143 -7.93 -47.49 -2.48
CA ASP A 143 -8.83 -48.10 -1.50
C ASP A 143 -8.10 -48.81 -0.35
N LEU A 144 -6.81 -49.16 -0.52
CA LEU A 144 -5.99 -49.81 0.50
C LEU A 144 -5.33 -48.82 1.48
N LEU A 145 -5.49 -47.51 1.30
CA LEU A 145 -4.78 -46.50 2.11
C LEU A 145 -5.00 -46.70 3.62
N GLN A 146 -6.25 -46.99 4.04
CA GLN A 146 -6.56 -47.23 5.45
C GLN A 146 -5.84 -48.45 6.04
N HIS A 147 -5.54 -49.45 5.20
CA HIS A 147 -4.80 -50.65 5.62
C HIS A 147 -3.33 -50.33 5.94
N PHE A 148 -2.75 -49.34 5.26
CA PHE A 148 -1.33 -48.97 5.39
C PHE A 148 -1.09 -47.73 6.24
N LYS A 149 -2.12 -47.19 6.90
CA LYS A 149 -2.02 -45.93 7.65
C LYS A 149 -0.90 -45.95 8.69
N ASP A 150 -0.78 -47.03 9.46
CA ASP A 150 0.24 -47.14 10.52
C ASP A 150 1.64 -47.31 9.94
N SER A 151 1.80 -48.09 8.87
CA SER A 151 3.07 -48.26 8.15
C SER A 151 3.53 -46.97 7.47
N LEU A 152 2.60 -46.18 6.91
CA LEU A 152 2.91 -44.85 6.34
C LEU A 152 3.28 -43.84 7.43
N ALA A 153 2.62 -43.89 8.59
CA ALA A 153 2.98 -43.06 9.73
C ALA A 153 4.36 -43.43 10.29
N SER A 154 4.68 -44.72 10.34
CA SER A 154 6.02 -45.23 10.69
C SER A 154 7.08 -44.69 9.72
N LEU A 155 6.87 -44.83 8.41
CA LEU A 155 7.77 -44.27 7.40
C LEU A 155 7.95 -42.76 7.54
N PHE A 156 6.88 -42.01 7.81
CA PHE A 156 6.96 -40.57 8.04
C PHE A 156 7.79 -40.20 9.26
N ASN A 157 7.67 -40.94 10.37
CA ASN A 157 8.51 -40.75 11.54
C ASN A 157 9.99 -41.05 11.23
N LYS A 158 10.28 -42.10 10.45
CA LYS A 158 11.65 -42.41 9.99
C LYS A 158 12.23 -41.28 9.14
N MET A 159 11.44 -40.70 8.23
CA MET A 159 11.88 -39.53 7.46
C MET A 159 12.18 -38.32 8.34
N ARG A 160 11.36 -38.08 9.38
CA ARG A 160 11.61 -37.02 10.36
C ARG A 160 12.91 -37.23 11.13
N GLU A 161 13.15 -38.44 11.64
CA GLU A 161 14.41 -38.77 12.32
C GLU A 161 15.61 -38.59 11.39
N PHE A 162 15.48 -39.01 10.12
CA PHE A 162 16.52 -38.84 9.12
C PHE A 162 16.78 -37.36 8.82
N GLN A 163 15.74 -36.54 8.75
CA GLN A 163 15.85 -35.09 8.59
C GLN A 163 16.56 -34.44 9.79
N GLU A 164 16.25 -34.84 11.02
CA GLU A 164 16.92 -34.34 12.23
C GLU A 164 18.43 -34.66 12.21
N ALA A 165 18.80 -35.86 11.75
CA ALA A 165 20.20 -36.23 11.53
C ALA A 165 20.86 -35.35 10.45
N LEU A 166 20.15 -35.05 9.37
CA LEU A 166 20.61 -34.18 8.28
C LEU A 166 20.81 -32.72 8.72
N ASP A 167 19.91 -32.17 9.53
CA ASP A 167 20.04 -30.83 10.10
C ASP A 167 21.28 -30.69 10.98
N SER A 168 21.65 -31.74 11.73
CA SER A 168 22.89 -31.77 12.51
C SER A 168 24.15 -31.66 11.64
N LYS A 169 24.12 -32.21 10.41
CA LYS A 169 25.26 -32.22 9.48
C LYS A 169 25.40 -30.92 8.72
N PHE A 170 24.30 -30.21 8.47
CA PHE A 170 24.37 -28.84 7.94
C PHE A 170 25.23 -27.92 8.81
N LEU A 171 25.26 -28.12 10.13
CA LEU A 171 26.13 -27.37 11.04
C LEU A 171 27.61 -27.46 10.70
N LYS A 172 28.07 -28.62 10.21
CA LYS A 172 29.47 -28.83 9.81
C LYS A 172 29.85 -28.05 8.56
N ILE A 173 28.89 -27.84 7.65
CA ILE A 173 29.12 -27.08 6.41
C ILE A 173 28.77 -25.60 6.54
N PHE A 174 28.36 -25.09 7.70
CA PHE A 174 28.30 -23.64 7.93
C PHE A 174 29.67 -23.02 8.24
N HIS A 175 30.76 -23.73 7.96
CA HIS A 175 32.10 -23.23 8.24
C HIS A 175 32.54 -22.21 7.17
N PRO A 176 32.85 -20.95 7.53
CA PRO A 176 33.16 -19.85 6.60
C PRO A 176 34.55 -19.96 5.96
N LYS A 177 35.17 -21.14 5.98
CA LYS A 177 36.45 -21.46 5.31
C LYS A 177 36.35 -22.81 4.62
N LEU A 178 35.31 -23.00 3.82
CA LEU A 178 35.20 -24.16 2.95
C LEU A 178 36.31 -24.08 1.90
N HIS A 179 36.98 -25.20 1.62
CA HIS A 179 37.95 -25.25 0.52
C HIS A 179 37.24 -24.95 -0.80
N SER A 180 37.85 -24.14 -1.67
CA SER A 180 37.27 -23.77 -2.98
C SER A 180 36.86 -24.99 -3.81
N ASP A 181 37.67 -26.03 -3.70
CA ASP A 181 37.47 -27.27 -4.45
C ASP A 181 36.24 -28.06 -3.99
N TRP A 182 35.54 -27.68 -2.92
CA TRP A 182 34.34 -28.39 -2.48
C TRP A 182 33.03 -27.70 -2.93
N PHE A 183 33.11 -26.51 -3.54
CA PHE A 183 31.92 -25.79 -4.01
C PHE A 183 31.16 -26.53 -5.12
N TYR A 184 31.85 -27.32 -5.95
CA TYR A 184 31.18 -28.12 -6.98
C TYR A 184 30.24 -29.18 -6.37
N LEU A 185 30.49 -29.61 -5.12
CA LEU A 185 29.62 -30.51 -4.36
C LEU A 185 28.48 -29.75 -3.67
N LEU A 186 28.73 -28.51 -3.23
CA LEU A 186 27.72 -27.68 -2.54
C LEU A 186 26.58 -27.25 -3.46
N LYS A 187 26.86 -26.95 -4.73
CA LYS A 187 25.87 -26.46 -5.69
C LYS A 187 24.71 -27.47 -5.89
N PRO A 188 24.95 -28.76 -6.18
CA PRO A 188 23.89 -29.78 -6.20
C PRO A 188 23.11 -29.89 -4.88
N VAL A 189 23.78 -29.76 -3.73
CA VAL A 189 23.12 -29.82 -2.40
C VAL A 189 22.11 -28.68 -2.25
N ILE A 190 22.46 -27.46 -2.64
CA ILE A 190 21.55 -26.30 -2.60
C ILE A 190 20.32 -26.53 -3.48
N CYS A 191 20.51 -27.10 -4.67
CA CYS A 191 19.42 -27.38 -5.61
C CYS A 191 18.43 -28.40 -5.05
N GLU A 192 18.94 -29.52 -4.51
CA GLU A 192 18.10 -30.56 -3.92
C GLU A 192 17.44 -30.09 -2.62
N LEU A 193 18.13 -29.25 -1.83
CA LEU A 193 17.54 -28.62 -0.65
C LEU A 193 16.38 -27.71 -1.03
N ASN A 194 16.50 -26.91 -2.11
CA ASN A 194 15.40 -26.07 -2.56
C ASN A 194 14.18 -26.88 -2.99
N LYS A 195 14.37 -27.95 -3.77
CA LYS A 195 13.26 -28.86 -4.15
C LYS A 195 12.57 -29.46 -2.93
N LEU A 196 13.36 -29.84 -1.92
CA LEU A 196 12.84 -30.36 -0.66
C LEU A 196 12.05 -29.28 0.10
N CYS A 197 12.56 -28.03 0.16
CA CYS A 197 11.84 -26.90 0.75
C CYS A 197 10.47 -26.70 0.08
N GLU A 198 10.40 -26.67 -1.25
CA GLU A 198 9.16 -26.49 -2.01
C GLU A 198 8.13 -27.59 -1.68
N LEU A 199 8.57 -28.85 -1.68
CA LEU A 199 7.70 -29.99 -1.39
C LEU A 199 7.22 -30.03 0.06
N VAL A 200 8.15 -29.94 1.02
CA VAL A 200 7.86 -30.11 2.44
C VAL A 200 7.05 -28.94 2.97
N PHE A 201 7.24 -27.73 2.46
CA PHE A 201 6.47 -26.57 2.89
C PHE A 201 4.97 -26.69 2.58
N ILE A 202 4.59 -27.48 1.57
CA ILE A 202 3.19 -27.81 1.26
C ILE A 202 2.64 -28.87 2.23
N LEU A 203 3.47 -29.85 2.62
CA LEU A 203 3.07 -30.96 3.49
C LEU A 203 3.05 -30.60 4.97
N ASP A 204 4.08 -29.90 5.44
CA ASP A 204 4.26 -29.43 6.81
C ASP A 204 4.96 -28.06 6.81
N TYR A 205 4.16 -27.01 7.03
CA TYR A 205 4.62 -25.63 7.09
C TYR A 205 5.73 -25.40 8.13
N GLY A 206 5.66 -26.07 9.28
CA GLY A 206 6.64 -25.92 10.37
C GLY A 206 8.01 -26.46 9.98
N ILE A 207 8.04 -27.64 9.40
CA ILE A 207 9.25 -28.27 8.89
C ILE A 207 9.81 -27.49 7.70
N GLY A 208 8.94 -27.07 6.77
CA GLY A 208 9.33 -26.26 5.62
C GLY A 208 10.02 -24.95 6.01
N ILE A 209 9.53 -24.25 7.04
CA ILE A 209 10.21 -23.06 7.60
C ILE A 209 11.65 -23.38 8.03
N HIS A 210 11.84 -24.52 8.70
CA HIS A 210 13.18 -24.92 9.17
C HIS A 210 14.14 -25.10 8.00
N LEU A 211 13.72 -25.82 6.96
CA LEU A 211 14.52 -26.05 5.76
C LEU A 211 14.86 -24.75 5.02
N TYR A 212 13.90 -23.84 4.87
CA TYR A 212 14.16 -22.52 4.30
C TYR A 212 15.14 -21.69 5.13
N LYS A 213 15.08 -21.77 6.48
CA LYS A 213 16.08 -21.12 7.34
C LYS A 213 17.48 -21.72 7.14
N THR A 214 17.58 -23.04 6.97
CA THR A 214 18.83 -23.73 6.65
C THR A 214 19.39 -23.26 5.30
N LEU A 215 18.55 -23.19 4.27
CA LEU A 215 18.91 -22.67 2.94
C LEU A 215 19.41 -21.22 3.02
N ILE A 216 18.69 -20.36 3.73
CA ILE A 216 19.10 -18.96 3.94
C ILE A 216 20.44 -18.89 4.68
N LYS A 217 20.66 -19.71 5.70
CA LYS A 217 21.92 -19.73 6.45
C LYS A 217 23.09 -20.20 5.58
N LEU A 218 22.86 -21.14 4.64
CA LEU A 218 23.87 -21.49 3.64
C LEU A 218 24.23 -20.28 2.79
N PHE A 219 23.24 -19.55 2.27
CA PHE A 219 23.50 -18.32 1.52
C PHE A 219 24.25 -17.28 2.33
N GLU A 220 23.83 -16.99 3.58
CA GLU A 220 24.52 -16.05 4.47
C GLU A 220 25.99 -16.44 4.73
N THR A 221 26.25 -17.75 4.86
CA THR A 221 27.61 -18.27 5.12
C THR A 221 28.53 -18.03 3.91
N TYR A 222 28.00 -18.12 2.70
CA TYR A 222 28.78 -18.15 1.47
C TYR A 222 28.65 -16.91 0.57
N ASP A 223 27.78 -15.97 0.92
CA ASP A 223 27.60 -14.67 0.23
C ASP A 223 28.94 -13.90 0.09
N ASN A 224 29.67 -13.77 1.20
CA ASN A 224 30.96 -13.03 1.24
C ASN A 224 32.09 -13.68 0.44
N MET A 225 31.92 -14.92 -0.04
CA MET A 225 32.96 -15.61 -0.81
C MET A 225 32.93 -15.24 -2.29
N GLY A 226 31.97 -14.41 -2.73
CA GLY A 226 32.00 -13.77 -4.06
C GLY A 226 31.77 -14.71 -5.25
N TYR A 227 31.21 -15.90 -5.01
CA TYR A 227 30.95 -16.88 -6.07
C TYR A 227 29.54 -16.72 -6.65
N VAL A 228 29.49 -16.28 -7.90
CA VAL A 228 28.30 -15.89 -8.69
C VAL A 228 27.42 -17.09 -9.12
N ASP A 229 27.75 -18.33 -8.75
CA ASP A 229 27.14 -19.55 -9.32
C ASP A 229 26.41 -20.45 -8.29
N LEU A 230 25.86 -19.86 -7.23
CA LEU A 230 25.05 -20.57 -6.22
C LEU A 230 23.65 -21.01 -6.72
N GLN A 231 23.35 -20.89 -8.02
CA GLN A 231 22.03 -21.12 -8.63
C GLN A 231 20.89 -20.39 -7.91
N ILE A 232 21.07 -19.09 -7.65
CA ILE A 232 20.06 -18.28 -6.99
C ILE A 232 18.89 -18.03 -7.95
N ASP A 233 19.16 -17.94 -9.25
CA ASP A 233 18.15 -17.60 -10.25
C ASP A 233 16.99 -18.60 -10.32
N PRO A 234 17.21 -19.93 -10.42
CA PRO A 234 16.11 -20.88 -10.39
C PRO A 234 15.29 -20.81 -9.10
N ILE A 235 15.95 -20.59 -7.96
CA ILE A 235 15.31 -20.54 -6.64
C ILE A 235 14.41 -19.31 -6.53
N LEU A 236 14.93 -18.13 -6.87
CA LEU A 236 14.14 -16.89 -6.84
C LEU A 236 13.02 -16.92 -7.86
N ASN A 237 13.26 -17.38 -9.10
CA ASN A 237 12.20 -17.48 -10.10
C ASN A 237 11.12 -18.48 -9.69
N GLY A 238 11.48 -19.60 -9.05
CA GLY A 238 10.54 -20.55 -8.45
C GLY A 238 9.67 -19.88 -7.38
N LEU A 239 10.30 -19.24 -6.39
CA LEU A 239 9.62 -18.49 -5.35
C LEU A 239 8.72 -17.37 -5.91
N PHE A 240 9.13 -16.68 -6.98
CA PHE A 240 8.33 -15.64 -7.63
C PHE A 240 7.06 -16.23 -8.25
N SER A 241 7.16 -17.40 -8.89
CA SER A 241 6.00 -18.12 -9.43
C SER A 241 5.06 -18.53 -8.30
N GLU A 242 5.57 -19.13 -7.23
CA GLU A 242 4.75 -19.57 -6.11
C GLU A 242 4.05 -18.40 -5.38
N ILE A 243 4.75 -17.28 -5.21
CA ILE A 243 4.16 -16.05 -4.65
C ILE A 243 3.04 -15.53 -5.56
N LYS A 244 3.23 -15.61 -6.87
CA LYS A 244 2.21 -15.24 -7.85
C LYS A 244 0.99 -16.16 -7.77
N ASP A 245 1.21 -17.48 -7.74
CA ASP A 245 0.13 -18.47 -7.69
C ASP A 245 -0.70 -18.31 -6.41
N MET A 246 -0.04 -18.20 -5.25
CA MET A 246 -0.73 -17.90 -3.98
C MET A 246 -1.42 -16.53 -4.01
N GLY A 247 -0.80 -15.52 -4.62
CA GLY A 247 -1.39 -14.19 -4.81
C GLY A 247 -2.67 -14.21 -5.65
N ASP A 248 -2.70 -15.01 -6.72
CA ASP A 248 -3.86 -15.24 -7.56
C ASP A 248 -4.99 -15.95 -6.78
N GLU A 249 -4.66 -16.93 -5.94
CA GLU A 249 -5.60 -17.60 -5.04
C GLU A 249 -6.22 -16.61 -4.03
N PHE A 250 -5.42 -15.77 -3.35
CA PHE A 250 -5.96 -14.74 -2.46
C PHE A 250 -6.92 -13.79 -3.17
N LYS A 251 -6.58 -13.35 -4.39
CA LYS A 251 -7.45 -12.44 -5.16
C LYS A 251 -8.80 -13.09 -5.46
N LEU A 252 -8.80 -14.40 -5.75
CA LEU A 252 -10.01 -15.17 -6.02
C LEU A 252 -10.84 -15.36 -4.74
N GLU A 253 -10.20 -15.64 -3.62
CA GLU A 253 -10.87 -15.83 -2.33
C GLU A 253 -11.47 -14.53 -1.79
N ILE A 254 -10.70 -13.43 -1.80
CA ILE A 254 -11.18 -12.08 -1.46
C ILE A 254 -12.38 -11.67 -2.34
N LYS A 255 -12.47 -12.18 -3.59
CA LYS A 255 -13.64 -11.92 -4.45
C LYS A 255 -14.89 -12.70 -4.04
N ASN A 256 -14.73 -13.86 -3.43
CA ASN A 256 -15.80 -14.84 -3.24
C ASN A 256 -16.34 -14.88 -1.81
N THR A 257 -15.50 -14.69 -0.80
CA THR A 257 -15.87 -14.92 0.61
C THR A 257 -15.75 -13.68 1.50
N ASP A 258 -15.13 -12.59 1.01
CA ASP A 258 -14.72 -11.43 1.82
C ASP A 258 -13.85 -11.79 3.05
N GLU A 259 -13.42 -13.05 3.17
CA GLU A 259 -12.61 -13.58 4.26
C GLU A 259 -11.17 -13.81 3.80
N VAL A 260 -10.24 -13.79 4.77
CA VAL A 260 -8.81 -13.98 4.53
C VAL A 260 -8.40 -15.35 5.04
N PRO A 261 -7.86 -16.23 4.18
CA PRO A 261 -7.33 -17.51 4.62
C PRO A 261 -6.05 -17.29 5.46
N VAL A 262 -6.16 -17.49 6.78
CA VAL A 262 -5.13 -17.14 7.76
C VAL A 262 -3.86 -17.99 7.61
N HIS A 263 -4.00 -19.25 7.19
CA HIS A 263 -2.86 -20.16 7.03
C HIS A 263 -2.06 -19.82 5.77
N GLU A 264 -2.75 -19.65 4.67
CA GLU A 264 -2.25 -19.29 3.35
C GLU A 264 -1.54 -17.94 3.43
N SER A 265 -2.15 -16.94 4.10
CA SER A 265 -1.53 -15.62 4.28
C SER A 265 -0.21 -15.70 5.03
N ARG A 266 -0.10 -16.55 6.07
CA ARG A 266 1.20 -16.80 6.75
C ARG A 266 2.23 -17.42 5.80
N MET A 267 1.83 -18.40 5.00
CA MET A 267 2.70 -19.04 4.01
C MET A 267 3.23 -18.03 2.99
N PHE A 268 2.35 -17.22 2.43
CA PHE A 268 2.68 -16.15 1.49
C PHE A 268 3.67 -15.14 2.07
N LEU A 269 3.40 -14.66 3.29
CA LEU A 269 4.27 -13.71 3.98
C LEU A 269 5.64 -14.31 4.32
N PHE A 270 5.67 -15.60 4.64
CA PHE A 270 6.94 -16.29 4.85
C PHE A 270 7.76 -16.33 3.55
N LYS A 271 7.17 -16.75 2.42
CA LYS A 271 7.88 -16.79 1.13
C LYS A 271 8.36 -15.41 0.69
N LEU A 272 7.53 -14.37 0.87
CA LEU A 272 7.95 -12.98 0.64
C LEU A 272 9.18 -12.59 1.48
N ASN A 273 9.22 -12.99 2.75
CA ASN A 273 10.35 -12.73 3.63
C ASN A 273 11.60 -13.53 3.23
N VAL A 274 11.45 -14.76 2.76
CA VAL A 274 12.55 -15.55 2.18
C VAL A 274 13.15 -14.81 0.98
N VAL A 275 12.30 -14.42 0.01
CA VAL A 275 12.75 -13.66 -1.17
C VAL A 275 13.44 -12.36 -0.77
N LYS A 276 12.83 -11.57 0.10
CA LYS A 276 13.40 -10.32 0.61
C LYS A 276 14.80 -10.54 1.22
N LYS A 277 14.99 -11.64 1.95
CA LYS A 277 16.26 -11.96 2.59
C LYS A 277 17.32 -12.38 1.56
N ILE A 278 16.95 -13.21 0.58
CA ILE A 278 17.85 -13.61 -0.51
C ILE A 278 18.26 -12.40 -1.38
N LEU A 279 17.31 -11.55 -1.78
CA LEU A 279 17.60 -10.36 -2.59
C LEU A 279 18.49 -9.32 -1.88
N LYS A 280 18.45 -9.27 -0.53
CA LYS A 280 19.37 -8.43 0.24
C LYS A 280 20.81 -8.91 0.18
N MET A 281 21.01 -10.23 0.12
CA MET A 281 22.34 -10.84 -0.04
C MET A 281 22.80 -10.71 -1.50
N PHE A 282 21.90 -10.90 -2.45
CA PHE A 282 22.23 -10.96 -3.88
C PHE A 282 21.46 -9.90 -4.71
N PRO A 283 21.76 -8.59 -4.52
CA PRO A 283 21.07 -7.52 -5.24
C PRO A 283 21.35 -7.56 -6.76
N ILE A 284 22.47 -8.17 -7.18
CA ILE A 284 22.84 -8.33 -8.60
C ILE A 284 21.74 -9.06 -9.38
N PHE A 285 21.00 -9.98 -8.74
CA PHE A 285 19.89 -10.70 -9.38
C PHE A 285 18.85 -9.74 -9.98
N ILE A 286 18.53 -8.65 -9.28
CA ILE A 286 17.54 -7.66 -9.75
C ILE A 286 17.97 -7.03 -11.08
N LYS A 287 19.28 -6.81 -11.24
CA LYS A 287 19.86 -6.23 -12.46
C LYS A 287 19.91 -7.24 -13.61
N GLU A 288 20.18 -8.50 -13.34
CA GLU A 288 20.33 -9.55 -14.37
C GLU A 288 18.99 -10.16 -14.80
N ASN A 289 18.02 -10.22 -13.89
CA ASN A 289 16.70 -10.81 -14.09
C ASN A 289 15.58 -9.75 -14.00
N LEU A 290 15.72 -8.67 -14.77
CA LEU A 290 14.83 -7.50 -14.73
C LEU A 290 13.36 -7.87 -14.99
N GLN A 291 13.08 -8.68 -16.03
CA GLN A 291 11.70 -8.97 -16.42
C GLN A 291 10.95 -9.78 -15.35
N SER A 292 11.59 -10.82 -14.80
CA SER A 292 11.01 -11.62 -13.71
C SER A 292 10.71 -10.74 -12.50
N THR A 293 11.62 -9.82 -12.19
CA THR A 293 11.47 -8.89 -11.07
C THR A 293 10.34 -7.89 -11.30
N ILE A 294 10.25 -7.29 -12.49
CA ILE A 294 9.16 -6.39 -12.88
C ILE A 294 7.82 -7.11 -12.78
N ASN A 295 7.72 -8.35 -13.30
CA ASN A 295 6.50 -9.14 -13.26
C ASN A 295 6.03 -9.42 -11.83
N LEU A 296 6.95 -9.77 -10.93
CA LEU A 296 6.62 -9.95 -9.52
C LEU A 296 6.09 -8.67 -8.89
N VAL A 297 6.78 -7.54 -9.10
CA VAL A 297 6.37 -6.25 -8.52
C VAL A 297 5.00 -5.81 -9.05
N LEU A 298 4.73 -5.98 -10.35
CA LEU A 298 3.41 -5.74 -10.93
C LEU A 298 2.34 -6.58 -10.24
N HIS A 299 2.61 -7.87 -10.01
CA HIS A 299 1.68 -8.75 -9.34
C HIS A 299 1.44 -8.36 -7.87
N LEU A 300 2.48 -7.94 -7.14
CA LEU A 300 2.33 -7.43 -5.77
C LEU A 300 1.49 -6.14 -5.71
N TYR A 301 1.67 -5.22 -6.66
CA TYR A 301 0.80 -4.05 -6.77
C TYR A 301 -0.64 -4.41 -7.13
N GLU A 302 -0.85 -5.40 -8.01
CA GLU A 302 -2.20 -5.90 -8.35
C GLU A 302 -2.90 -6.50 -7.14
N LEU A 303 -2.20 -7.30 -6.34
CA LEU A 303 -2.71 -7.86 -5.09
C LEU A 303 -3.06 -6.74 -4.10
N LEU A 304 -2.15 -5.78 -3.90
CA LEU A 304 -2.39 -4.61 -3.03
C LEU A 304 -3.63 -3.82 -3.46
N ILE A 305 -3.77 -3.54 -4.75
CA ILE A 305 -4.93 -2.83 -5.29
C ILE A 305 -6.22 -3.61 -4.98
N SER A 306 -6.22 -4.92 -5.25
CA SER A 306 -7.36 -5.79 -5.01
C SER A 306 -7.79 -5.79 -3.54
N CYS A 307 -6.82 -5.90 -2.63
CA CYS A 307 -7.06 -5.84 -1.19
C CYS A 307 -7.59 -4.46 -0.75
N CYS A 308 -7.00 -3.37 -1.26
CA CYS A 308 -7.42 -2.01 -0.91
C CYS A 308 -8.83 -1.65 -1.39
N GLN A 309 -9.25 -2.17 -2.55
CA GLN A 309 -10.57 -1.90 -3.14
C GLN A 309 -11.71 -2.69 -2.50
N LYS A 310 -11.48 -3.95 -2.14
CA LYS A 310 -12.56 -4.86 -1.71
C LYS A 310 -12.72 -4.99 -0.20
N LEU A 311 -11.61 -5.03 0.54
CA LEU A 311 -11.68 -5.24 1.99
C LEU A 311 -12.23 -3.99 2.68
N THR A 312 -13.20 -4.16 3.57
CA THR A 312 -13.78 -3.09 4.40
C THR A 312 -12.72 -2.47 5.33
N GLU A 313 -12.98 -1.27 5.87
CA GLU A 313 -12.12 -0.66 6.92
C GLU A 313 -12.31 -1.32 8.31
N GLU A 314 -12.99 -2.46 8.38
CA GLU A 314 -13.15 -3.25 9.60
C GLU A 314 -11.83 -3.91 10.04
N ASP A 315 -11.76 -4.32 11.31
CA ASP A 315 -10.51 -4.72 11.98
C ASP A 315 -9.72 -5.82 11.23
N VAL A 316 -10.41 -6.81 10.66
CA VAL A 316 -9.78 -7.94 9.94
C VAL A 316 -9.24 -7.50 8.58
N GLY A 317 -10.02 -6.77 7.80
CA GLY A 317 -9.60 -6.23 6.50
C GLY A 317 -8.46 -5.21 6.65
N LYS A 318 -8.52 -4.37 7.67
CA LYS A 318 -7.45 -3.44 8.04
C LYS A 318 -6.17 -4.16 8.48
N CYS A 319 -6.30 -5.24 9.26
CA CYS A 319 -5.17 -6.07 9.68
C CYS A 319 -4.44 -6.69 8.48
N LEU A 320 -5.17 -7.30 7.53
CA LEU A 320 -4.53 -7.86 6.33
C LEU A 320 -3.89 -6.77 5.47
N LYS A 321 -4.56 -5.63 5.26
CA LYS A 321 -3.97 -4.49 4.53
C LYS A 321 -2.66 -4.05 5.15
N ASN A 322 -2.61 -3.89 6.46
CA ASN A 322 -1.40 -3.49 7.18
C ASN A 322 -0.29 -4.54 7.05
N ILE A 323 -0.61 -5.82 7.24
CA ILE A 323 0.36 -6.90 7.12
C ILE A 323 0.96 -6.98 5.71
N LEU A 324 0.13 -6.91 4.67
CA LEU A 324 0.61 -6.92 3.28
C LEU A 324 1.49 -5.70 2.98
N VAL A 325 1.07 -4.51 3.43
CA VAL A 325 1.81 -3.27 3.22
C VAL A 325 3.16 -3.28 3.96
N GLU A 326 3.18 -3.72 5.21
CA GLU A 326 4.39 -3.85 6.05
C GLU A 326 5.42 -4.82 5.44
N ASN A 327 4.96 -5.83 4.69
CA ASN A 327 5.86 -6.81 4.06
C ASN A 327 6.24 -6.43 2.63
N ILE A 328 5.32 -5.88 1.85
CA ILE A 328 5.55 -5.47 0.46
C ILE A 328 6.39 -4.19 0.38
N SER A 329 6.16 -3.18 1.24
CA SER A 329 6.91 -1.91 1.18
C SER A 329 8.44 -2.10 1.30
N PRO A 330 8.96 -2.84 2.30
CA PRO A 330 10.40 -3.09 2.38
C PRO A 330 10.96 -3.86 1.19
N MET A 331 10.13 -4.69 0.54
CA MET A 331 10.53 -5.46 -0.64
C MET A 331 10.60 -4.57 -1.88
N LEU A 332 9.60 -3.71 -2.09
CA LEU A 332 9.61 -2.67 -3.13
C LEU A 332 10.86 -1.80 -3.00
N SER A 333 11.19 -1.38 -1.77
CA SER A 333 12.38 -0.58 -1.47
C SER A 333 13.68 -1.22 -1.94
N LEU A 334 13.79 -2.57 -1.90
CA LEU A 334 14.96 -3.30 -2.40
C LEU A 334 15.02 -3.28 -3.93
N PHE A 335 13.90 -3.50 -4.61
CA PHE A 335 13.88 -3.42 -6.08
C PHE A 335 14.25 -2.02 -6.57
N TYR A 336 13.73 -1.00 -5.90
CA TYR A 336 14.05 0.39 -6.21
C TYR A 336 15.39 0.85 -5.64
N SER A 337 16.19 0.03 -4.95
CA SER A 337 17.59 0.42 -4.70
C SER A 337 18.45 0.28 -5.96
N GLU A 338 18.00 -0.53 -6.93
CA GLU A 338 18.72 -0.77 -8.18
C GLU A 338 18.34 0.22 -9.29
N LYS A 339 19.31 1.02 -9.73
CA LYS A 339 19.10 2.03 -10.77
C LYS A 339 18.67 1.44 -12.12
N VAL A 340 19.22 0.28 -12.48
CA VAL A 340 18.86 -0.41 -13.73
C VAL A 340 17.40 -0.83 -13.70
N PHE A 341 16.89 -1.28 -12.55
CA PHE A 341 15.48 -1.58 -12.36
C PHE A 341 14.60 -0.33 -12.54
N GLN A 342 14.90 0.75 -11.82
CA GLN A 342 14.15 2.01 -11.92
C GLN A 342 14.07 2.52 -13.38
N THR A 343 15.19 2.55 -14.09
CA THR A 343 15.26 3.04 -15.47
C THR A 343 14.51 2.14 -16.45
N SER A 344 14.63 0.82 -16.30
CA SER A 344 13.90 -0.16 -17.12
C SER A 344 12.39 -0.03 -16.93
N VAL A 345 11.93 0.15 -15.69
CA VAL A 345 10.52 0.41 -15.37
C VAL A 345 10.00 1.67 -16.05
N LEU A 346 10.75 2.77 -16.01
CA LEU A 346 10.32 4.02 -16.63
C LEU A 346 10.20 3.91 -18.16
N LEU A 347 11.06 3.11 -18.79
CA LEU A 347 11.08 2.88 -20.24
C LEU A 347 10.13 1.79 -20.73
N LEU A 348 9.56 0.98 -19.83
CA LEU A 348 8.64 -0.10 -20.17
C LEU A 348 7.42 0.42 -20.93
N ASN A 349 7.09 -0.19 -22.07
CA ASN A 349 5.99 0.29 -22.91
C ASN A 349 4.64 -0.19 -22.38
N SER A 350 3.60 0.67 -22.40
CA SER A 350 2.26 0.30 -21.91
C SER A 350 1.61 -0.80 -22.76
N THR A 351 1.92 -0.84 -24.05
CA THR A 351 1.35 -1.77 -25.03
C THR A 351 1.77 -3.23 -24.83
N GLU A 352 2.87 -3.47 -24.11
CA GLU A 352 3.39 -4.82 -23.81
C GLU A 352 2.73 -5.44 -22.57
N ILE A 353 1.97 -4.64 -21.81
CA ILE A 353 1.35 -5.05 -20.54
C ILE A 353 -0.15 -5.31 -20.75
N SER A 354 -0.64 -6.39 -20.15
CA SER A 354 -2.06 -6.75 -20.23
C SER A 354 -2.95 -5.68 -19.60
N SER A 355 -4.16 -5.49 -20.13
CA SER A 355 -5.07 -4.41 -19.72
C SER A 355 -5.41 -4.44 -18.22
N ASN A 356 -5.46 -5.61 -17.60
CA ASN A 356 -5.69 -5.78 -16.15
C ASN A 356 -4.51 -5.32 -15.28
N LEU A 357 -3.30 -5.25 -15.82
CA LEU A 357 -2.09 -4.85 -15.09
C LEU A 357 -1.69 -3.38 -15.30
N GLN A 358 -2.51 -2.60 -15.98
CA GLN A 358 -2.17 -1.22 -16.32
C GLN A 358 -2.16 -0.28 -15.10
N MET A 359 -3.07 -0.50 -14.15
CA MET A 359 -3.08 0.24 -12.90
C MET A 359 -1.88 -0.12 -11.98
N PRO A 360 -1.55 -1.41 -11.77
CA PRO A 360 -0.27 -1.81 -11.19
C PRO A 360 0.96 -1.22 -11.88
N HIS A 361 0.95 -1.16 -13.21
CA HIS A 361 2.03 -0.58 -14.01
C HIS A 361 2.20 0.92 -13.77
N LEU A 362 1.10 1.67 -13.65
CA LEU A 362 1.14 3.07 -13.26
C LEU A 362 1.76 3.25 -11.86
N LEU A 363 1.37 2.45 -10.87
CA LEU A 363 1.95 2.51 -9.52
C LEU A 363 3.45 2.18 -9.52
N LEU A 364 3.86 1.20 -10.31
CA LEU A 364 5.25 0.82 -10.50
C LEU A 364 6.07 1.99 -11.08
N LYS A 365 5.57 2.69 -12.10
CA LYS A 365 6.25 3.88 -12.67
C LYS A 365 6.31 5.05 -11.70
N LEU A 366 5.20 5.34 -11.01
CA LEU A 366 5.16 6.43 -10.01
C LEU A 366 6.11 6.17 -8.85
N SER A 367 6.19 4.93 -8.39
CA SER A 367 7.13 4.52 -7.36
C SER A 367 8.58 4.60 -7.86
N ALA A 368 8.87 4.14 -9.08
CA ALA A 368 10.19 4.32 -9.68
C ALA A 368 10.60 5.80 -9.72
N LEU A 369 9.70 6.71 -10.12
CA LEU A 369 9.96 8.16 -10.09
C LEU A 369 10.27 8.67 -8.68
N ASN A 370 9.51 8.23 -7.67
CA ASN A 370 9.70 8.64 -6.29
C ASN A 370 11.10 8.27 -5.76
N PHE A 371 11.51 7.01 -5.92
CA PHE A 371 12.84 6.56 -5.46
C PHE A 371 13.97 7.24 -6.23
N LEU A 372 13.78 7.44 -7.53
CA LEU A 372 14.76 8.04 -8.43
C LEU A 372 15.02 9.54 -8.14
N GLN A 373 14.03 10.27 -7.65
CA GLN A 373 14.17 11.68 -7.20
C GLN A 373 15.12 11.86 -6.01
N THR A 374 15.34 10.80 -5.22
CA THR A 374 16.26 10.83 -4.07
C THR A 374 17.72 10.50 -4.44
N SER A 375 17.98 10.09 -5.68
CA SER A 375 19.31 9.70 -6.14
C SER A 375 20.18 10.91 -6.53
N SER A 376 21.45 10.89 -6.14
CA SER A 376 22.45 11.92 -6.51
C SER A 376 22.70 12.02 -8.02
N ASP A 377 22.36 10.99 -8.78
CA ASP A 377 22.52 10.90 -10.23
C ASP A 377 21.24 11.24 -11.03
N TYR A 378 20.27 11.90 -10.39
CA TYR A 378 18.97 12.28 -10.96
C TYR A 378 19.02 13.00 -12.33
N HIS A 379 20.15 13.59 -12.68
CA HIS A 379 20.35 14.29 -13.96
C HIS A 379 20.79 13.39 -15.12
N LYS A 380 21.22 12.13 -14.87
CA LYS A 380 21.79 11.20 -15.87
C LYS A 380 20.80 10.13 -16.36
N LEU A 381 19.52 10.47 -16.39
CA LEU A 381 18.41 9.54 -16.61
C LEU A 381 17.81 9.69 -18.01
N PRO A 382 16.94 8.75 -18.46
CA PRO A 382 16.35 8.83 -19.80
C PRO A 382 15.73 10.19 -20.09
N GLU A 383 15.58 10.54 -21.37
CA GLU A 383 15.00 11.82 -21.77
C GLU A 383 13.65 12.02 -21.07
N ARG A 384 13.63 12.97 -20.12
CA ARG A 384 12.51 13.14 -19.17
C ARG A 384 11.18 13.36 -19.87
N LYS A 385 11.22 13.96 -21.06
CA LYS A 385 10.06 14.20 -21.93
C LYS A 385 9.39 12.91 -22.37
N ASP A 386 10.17 11.87 -22.68
CA ASP A 386 9.64 10.60 -23.21
C ASP A 386 9.01 9.78 -22.08
N VAL A 387 9.64 9.78 -20.90
CA VAL A 387 9.06 9.17 -19.69
C VAL A 387 7.72 9.81 -19.33
N ILE A 388 7.65 11.15 -19.35
CA ILE A 388 6.40 11.88 -19.04
C ILE A 388 5.33 11.61 -20.09
N LYS A 389 5.68 11.65 -21.38
CA LYS A 389 4.74 11.31 -22.46
C LYS A 389 4.19 9.89 -22.30
N ASN A 390 5.06 8.92 -22.00
CA ASN A 390 4.65 7.54 -21.78
C ASN A 390 3.68 7.42 -20.60
N ILE A 391 3.96 8.06 -19.46
CA ILE A 391 3.05 8.08 -18.31
C ILE A 391 1.71 8.75 -18.68
N PHE A 392 1.74 9.85 -19.44
CA PHE A 392 0.52 10.53 -19.88
C PHE A 392 -0.34 9.65 -20.80
N LEU A 393 0.28 8.96 -21.77
CA LEU A 393 -0.42 7.99 -22.63
C LEU A 393 -1.09 6.89 -21.80
N MET A 394 -0.36 6.30 -20.85
CA MET A 394 -0.88 5.26 -19.97
C MET A 394 -2.07 5.74 -19.11
N LEU A 395 -2.01 6.97 -18.58
CA LEU A 395 -3.13 7.59 -17.87
C LEU A 395 -4.35 7.78 -18.77
N GLY A 396 -4.15 7.95 -20.08
CA GLY A 396 -5.24 8.14 -21.04
C GLY A 396 -5.89 6.86 -21.54
N GLU A 397 -5.09 5.83 -21.81
CA GLU A 397 -5.56 4.53 -22.30
C GLU A 397 -6.22 3.69 -21.20
N ASN A 398 -5.73 3.83 -19.97
CA ASN A 398 -6.04 2.90 -18.87
C ASN A 398 -6.73 3.57 -17.68
N THR A 399 -7.34 4.75 -17.86
CA THR A 399 -8.24 5.27 -16.84
C THR A 399 -9.58 4.57 -16.95
N PRO A 400 -9.99 3.76 -15.96
CA PRO A 400 -11.40 3.42 -15.83
C PRO A 400 -12.13 4.75 -15.63
N ARG A 401 -13.23 4.95 -16.38
CA ARG A 401 -13.88 6.26 -16.59
C ARG A 401 -14.28 6.98 -15.29
N ASP A 402 -14.36 6.28 -14.16
CA ASP A 402 -14.77 6.82 -12.86
C ASP A 402 -13.67 6.79 -11.77
N ASP A 403 -12.50 6.19 -12.02
CA ASP A 403 -11.66 5.68 -10.92
C ASP A 403 -10.63 6.68 -10.37
N MET A 404 -10.11 7.64 -11.13
CA MET A 404 -9.11 8.56 -10.57
C MET A 404 -9.67 9.62 -9.59
N LEU A 405 -11.00 9.80 -9.54
CA LEU A 405 -11.69 10.65 -8.56
C LEU A 405 -12.55 9.85 -7.55
N PHE A 406 -13.01 8.62 -7.89
CA PHE A 406 -13.82 7.77 -7.00
C PHE A 406 -13.15 6.47 -6.53
N VAL A 407 -12.18 5.91 -7.26
CA VAL A 407 -11.27 4.90 -6.70
C VAL A 407 -10.29 5.63 -5.81
N SER A 408 -10.78 5.81 -4.60
CA SER A 408 -10.05 6.05 -3.38
C SER A 408 -9.14 4.85 -3.10
N LEU A 409 -8.20 4.54 -4.02
CA LEU A 409 -6.97 3.88 -3.65
C LEU A 409 -6.21 4.89 -2.81
N LYS A 410 -6.66 4.97 -1.57
CA LYS A 410 -6.00 5.53 -0.41
C LYS A 410 -4.78 4.65 -0.20
N LEU A 411 -3.73 4.93 -0.96
CA LEU A 411 -2.49 4.18 -0.87
C LEU A 411 -1.83 4.54 0.47
N PRO A 412 -1.47 3.55 1.28
CA PRO A 412 -0.71 3.80 2.50
C PRO A 412 0.60 4.49 2.17
N LEU A 413 0.91 5.55 2.89
CA LEU A 413 2.15 6.32 2.66
C LEU A 413 3.41 5.49 2.93
N SER A 414 3.30 4.45 3.76
CA SER A 414 4.35 3.48 4.01
C SER A 414 4.80 2.73 2.75
N LEU A 415 4.02 2.66 1.68
CA LEU A 415 4.43 2.07 0.39
C LEU A 415 5.46 2.94 -0.36
N PHE A 416 5.67 4.19 0.05
CA PHE A 416 6.45 5.17 -0.70
C PHE A 416 7.58 5.75 0.15
N ASN A 417 8.76 5.87 -0.47
CA ASN A 417 9.89 6.56 0.12
C ASN A 417 9.76 8.07 -0.06
N LEU A 418 8.80 8.69 0.64
CA LEU A 418 8.58 10.13 0.58
C LEU A 418 9.62 10.85 1.44
N SER A 419 10.34 11.81 0.84
CA SER A 419 11.28 12.63 1.59
C SER A 419 10.55 13.46 2.66
N LYS A 420 11.20 13.68 3.81
CA LYS A 420 10.68 14.57 4.87
C LYS A 420 10.29 15.96 4.35
N GLN A 421 10.96 16.45 3.30
CA GLN A 421 10.66 17.73 2.65
C GLN A 421 9.33 17.74 1.87
N LEU A 422 8.92 16.60 1.31
CA LEU A 422 7.61 16.47 0.64
C LEU A 422 6.48 16.26 1.67
N LEU A 423 6.79 15.58 2.77
CA LEU A 423 5.89 15.47 3.93
C LEU A 423 5.62 16.86 4.54
N THR A 424 6.60 17.75 4.64
CA THR A 424 6.40 19.13 5.13
C THR A 424 5.51 20.00 4.22
N LEU A 425 5.39 19.68 2.93
CA LEU A 425 4.45 20.35 2.01
C LEU A 425 2.99 19.95 2.25
N HIS A 426 2.77 18.77 2.86
CA HIS A 426 1.45 18.26 3.24
C HIS A 426 1.19 18.27 4.75
N GLN A 427 2.22 18.52 5.57
CA GLN A 427 2.16 18.58 7.02
C GLN A 427 2.84 19.86 7.51
N SER A 428 2.04 20.91 7.72
CA SER A 428 2.44 22.08 8.50
C SER A 428 2.37 21.81 10.02
N SER A 429 2.78 20.62 10.46
CA SER A 429 2.76 20.16 11.85
C SER A 429 3.78 19.04 11.99
N GLU A 430 4.92 19.33 12.64
CA GLU A 430 6.05 18.40 12.75
C GLU A 430 5.75 17.15 13.60
N HIS A 431 4.62 17.10 14.33
CA HIS A 431 4.24 15.96 15.17
C HIS A 431 2.74 15.58 15.09
N GLY A 432 2.12 15.70 13.90
CA GLY A 432 0.78 15.14 13.66
C GLY A 432 0.76 13.61 13.71
N PRO A 433 -0.43 12.98 13.88
CA PRO A 433 -0.57 11.54 13.69
C PRO A 433 -0.05 11.14 12.31
N GLU A 434 0.42 9.89 12.18
CA GLU A 434 0.89 9.34 10.90
C GLU A 434 -0.06 9.75 9.77
N PRO A 435 0.45 10.29 8.66
CA PRO A 435 -0.44 10.76 7.61
C PRO A 435 -1.29 9.59 7.09
N GLU A 436 -2.60 9.75 7.22
CA GLU A 436 -3.58 8.81 6.68
C GLU A 436 -3.51 8.89 5.15
N SER A 437 -3.28 7.74 4.52
CA SER A 437 -3.41 7.42 3.09
C SER A 437 -3.59 8.56 2.06
N VAL A 438 -2.75 8.59 1.02
CA VAL A 438 -2.90 9.54 -0.10
C VAL A 438 -3.71 8.96 -1.24
N THR A 439 -4.45 9.81 -1.94
CA THR A 439 -5.13 9.40 -3.19
C THR A 439 -4.11 9.20 -4.32
N LEU A 440 -4.44 8.31 -5.26
CA LEU A 440 -3.63 8.13 -6.47
C LEU A 440 -3.41 9.45 -7.22
N TYR A 441 -4.44 10.30 -7.35
CA TYR A 441 -4.32 11.60 -8.01
C TYR A 441 -3.24 12.47 -7.36
N GLN A 442 -3.28 12.60 -6.02
CA GLN A 442 -2.29 13.38 -5.28
C GLN A 442 -0.89 12.80 -5.43
N HIS A 443 -0.76 11.48 -5.33
CA HIS A 443 0.52 10.79 -5.48
C HIS A 443 1.12 10.98 -6.89
N ALA A 444 0.31 10.77 -7.93
CA ALA A 444 0.72 10.97 -9.31
C ALA A 444 1.08 12.45 -9.59
N TYR A 445 0.26 13.39 -9.11
CA TYR A 445 0.52 14.81 -9.28
C TYR A 445 1.87 15.18 -8.66
N LEU A 446 2.14 14.76 -7.42
CA LEU A 446 3.37 15.07 -6.71
C LEU A 446 4.62 14.61 -7.47
N HIS A 447 4.69 13.34 -7.83
CA HIS A 447 5.89 12.75 -8.41
C HIS A 447 6.10 13.14 -9.88
N ILE A 448 5.04 13.18 -10.68
CA ILE A 448 5.17 13.59 -12.08
C ILE A 448 5.54 15.08 -12.16
N SER A 449 4.93 15.94 -11.32
CA SER A 449 5.23 17.37 -11.28
C SER A 449 6.69 17.64 -10.92
N GLU A 450 7.21 16.96 -9.89
CA GLU A 450 8.62 17.11 -9.50
C GLU A 450 9.57 16.61 -10.59
N TYR A 451 9.20 15.51 -11.28
CA TYR A 451 9.99 15.01 -12.40
C TYR A 451 10.00 15.98 -13.59
N ALA A 452 8.85 16.58 -13.87
CA ALA A 452 8.66 17.53 -14.96
C ALA A 452 9.55 18.77 -14.83
N LYS A 453 9.88 19.22 -13.61
CA LYS A 453 10.74 20.40 -13.37
C LYS A 453 12.03 20.41 -14.18
N GLY A 454 12.68 19.25 -14.34
CA GLY A 454 13.94 19.18 -15.09
C GLY A 454 13.81 18.91 -16.58
N ILE A 455 12.60 18.97 -17.16
CA ILE A 455 12.46 19.07 -18.62
C ILE A 455 13.12 20.37 -19.09
N SER A 456 13.89 20.32 -20.18
CA SER A 456 14.52 21.53 -20.73
C SER A 456 13.47 22.49 -21.32
N ASP A 457 13.73 23.79 -21.29
CA ASP A 457 12.83 24.77 -21.92
C ASP A 457 12.72 24.57 -23.45
N TYR A 458 13.73 23.94 -24.06
CA TYR A 458 13.74 23.56 -25.48
C TYR A 458 12.71 22.48 -25.82
N ASP A 459 12.44 21.54 -24.91
CA ASP A 459 11.48 20.46 -25.11
C ASP A 459 10.03 20.86 -24.77
N LEU A 460 9.81 22.01 -24.12
CA LEU A 460 8.48 22.48 -23.74
C LEU A 460 7.48 22.60 -24.90
N PRO A 461 7.83 23.14 -26.10
CA PRO A 461 6.89 23.20 -27.21
C PRO A 461 6.40 21.82 -27.67
N ASN A 462 7.28 20.82 -27.65
CA ASN A 462 6.94 19.45 -28.06
C ASN A 462 6.01 18.78 -27.05
N LEU A 463 6.22 19.05 -25.75
CA LEU A 463 5.32 18.56 -24.70
C LEU A 463 3.98 19.31 -24.71
N GLU A 464 3.98 20.62 -24.99
CA GLU A 464 2.78 21.44 -25.15
C GLU A 464 1.89 20.90 -26.28
N SER A 465 2.47 20.62 -27.45
CA SER A 465 1.74 20.00 -28.57
C SER A 465 1.13 18.66 -28.15
N PHE A 466 1.92 17.81 -27.48
CA PHE A 466 1.45 16.53 -27.00
C PHE A 466 0.28 16.68 -26.00
N VAL A 467 0.39 17.58 -25.03
CA VAL A 467 -0.68 17.84 -24.05
C VAL A 467 -1.95 18.34 -24.74
N VAL A 468 -1.81 19.24 -25.71
CA VAL A 468 -2.94 19.74 -26.52
C VAL A 468 -3.60 18.60 -27.30
N ASP A 469 -2.82 17.77 -27.98
CA ASP A 469 -3.32 16.64 -28.78
C ASP A 469 -3.94 15.55 -27.90
N PHE A 470 -3.40 15.36 -26.71
CA PHE A 470 -3.97 14.47 -25.70
C PHE A 470 -5.33 14.97 -25.22
N LEU A 471 -5.47 16.27 -24.90
CA LEU A 471 -6.74 16.87 -24.50
C LEU A 471 -7.79 16.89 -25.62
N LYS A 472 -7.37 16.85 -26.89
CA LYS A 472 -8.25 16.68 -28.05
C LYS A 472 -8.82 15.26 -28.13
N SER A 473 -7.97 14.27 -27.93
CA SER A 473 -8.26 12.87 -28.25
C SER A 473 -8.81 12.07 -27.08
N ASN A 474 -8.52 12.47 -25.84
CA ASN A 474 -8.86 11.68 -24.66
C ASN A 474 -10.20 12.06 -24.02
N SER A 475 -11.00 11.04 -23.68
CA SER A 475 -12.28 11.18 -22.99
C SER A 475 -12.19 11.26 -21.45
N SER A 476 -11.04 10.94 -20.85
CA SER A 476 -10.86 10.89 -19.39
C SER A 476 -10.64 12.26 -18.77
N ILE A 477 -11.64 12.79 -18.06
CA ILE A 477 -11.56 14.07 -17.35
C ILE A 477 -10.47 14.06 -16.25
N PRO A 478 -10.38 13.04 -15.37
CA PRO A 478 -9.36 13.03 -14.32
C PRO A 478 -7.93 12.99 -14.85
N ALA A 479 -7.66 12.18 -15.88
CA ALA A 479 -6.33 12.12 -16.51
C ALA A 479 -5.98 13.46 -17.15
N SER A 480 -6.93 14.05 -17.86
CA SER A 480 -6.78 15.37 -18.47
C SER A 480 -6.49 16.46 -17.44
N LEU A 481 -7.15 16.42 -16.28
CA LEU A 481 -6.91 17.34 -15.16
C LEU A 481 -5.52 17.16 -14.54
N LEU A 482 -5.12 15.91 -14.28
CA LEU A 482 -3.81 15.59 -13.71
C LEU A 482 -2.68 16.08 -14.62
N ILE A 483 -2.77 15.77 -15.91
CA ILE A 483 -1.81 16.19 -16.94
C ILE A 483 -1.74 17.72 -17.04
N SER A 484 -2.91 18.35 -17.00
CA SER A 484 -3.04 19.81 -16.98
C SER A 484 -2.35 20.43 -15.78
N ASP A 485 -2.56 19.87 -14.58
CA ASP A 485 -1.97 20.38 -13.34
C ASP A 485 -0.45 20.19 -13.31
N VAL A 486 0.06 19.03 -13.74
CA VAL A 486 1.50 18.76 -13.90
C VAL A 486 2.13 19.76 -14.88
N TRP A 487 1.47 20.01 -16.02
CA TRP A 487 1.94 20.95 -17.03
C TRP A 487 1.98 22.38 -16.49
N ILE A 488 0.91 22.83 -15.84
CA ILE A 488 0.85 24.15 -15.20
C ILE A 488 1.97 24.29 -14.16
N PHE A 489 2.18 23.27 -13.34
CA PHE A 489 3.24 23.28 -12.34
C PHE A 489 4.62 23.45 -12.99
N ARG A 490 4.92 22.72 -14.07
CA ARG A 490 6.17 22.88 -14.81
C ARG A 490 6.33 24.29 -15.38
N LEU A 491 5.27 24.88 -15.93
CA LEU A 491 5.33 26.25 -16.45
C LEU A 491 5.63 27.26 -15.33
N ARG A 492 5.05 27.07 -14.14
CA ARG A 492 5.30 27.92 -12.97
C ARG A 492 6.73 27.82 -12.45
N CYS A 493 7.37 26.66 -12.55
CA CYS A 493 8.76 26.48 -12.13
C CYS A 493 9.78 27.10 -13.11
N GLY A 494 9.38 27.43 -14.34
CA GLY A 494 10.27 28.09 -15.32
C GLY A 494 10.43 29.58 -15.04
N SER A 495 9.46 30.38 -15.49
CA SER A 495 9.38 31.82 -15.21
C SER A 495 7.95 32.33 -15.46
N LEU A 496 7.60 33.47 -14.86
CA LEU A 496 6.30 34.13 -15.09
C LEU A 496 6.12 34.55 -16.56
N GLU A 497 7.20 34.97 -17.22
CA GLU A 497 7.23 35.33 -18.64
C GLU A 497 7.05 34.11 -19.55
N ASN A 498 7.65 32.96 -19.20
CA ASN A 498 7.42 31.70 -19.89
C ASN A 498 5.96 31.25 -19.75
N LEU A 499 5.39 31.34 -18.54
CA LEU A 499 3.97 31.04 -18.31
C LEU A 499 3.07 31.96 -19.17
N PHE A 500 3.32 33.26 -19.18
CA PHE A 500 2.58 34.23 -20.00
C PHE A 500 2.64 33.93 -21.50
N THR A 501 3.86 33.73 -22.03
CA THR A 501 4.08 33.40 -23.45
C THR A 501 3.33 32.13 -23.85
N ARG A 502 3.31 31.13 -22.97
CA ARG A 502 2.62 29.86 -23.19
C ARG A 502 1.11 29.98 -23.05
N CYS A 503 0.60 30.82 -22.15
CA CYS A 503 -0.82 31.18 -22.11
C CYS A 503 -1.26 31.82 -23.43
N VAL A 504 -0.48 32.77 -23.98
CA VAL A 504 -0.79 33.40 -25.28
C VAL A 504 -0.76 32.37 -26.43
N SER A 505 0.25 31.50 -26.47
CA SER A 505 0.32 30.40 -27.45
C SER A 505 -0.89 29.45 -27.33
N PHE A 506 -1.24 29.07 -26.11
CA PHE A 506 -2.36 28.15 -25.85
C PHE A 506 -3.71 28.78 -26.18
N SER A 507 -3.89 30.09 -25.93
CA SER A 507 -5.12 30.81 -26.27
C SER A 507 -5.37 30.87 -27.77
N GLN A 508 -4.31 31.00 -28.57
CA GLN A 508 -4.41 31.00 -30.04
C GLN A 508 -4.86 29.61 -30.55
N LYS A 509 -4.30 28.54 -29.98
CA LYS A 509 -4.63 27.14 -30.31
C LYS A 509 -6.00 26.69 -29.80
N LEU A 510 -6.60 27.45 -28.88
CA LEU A 510 -7.92 27.16 -28.28
C LEU A 510 -9.07 27.26 -29.28
N SER A 511 -8.90 28.07 -30.33
CA SER A 511 -9.86 28.21 -31.43
C SER A 511 -9.90 26.98 -32.34
N ASP A 512 -8.78 26.26 -32.47
CA ASP A 512 -8.63 25.03 -33.26
C ASP A 512 -9.01 23.76 -32.47
N LEU A 513 -9.30 23.92 -31.17
CA LEU A 513 -9.71 22.83 -30.31
C LEU A 513 -11.24 22.64 -30.45
N PRO A 514 -11.75 21.39 -30.52
CA PRO A 514 -13.19 21.16 -30.37
C PRO A 514 -13.65 21.82 -29.07
N SER A 515 -14.96 22.15 -28.96
CA SER A 515 -15.60 22.80 -27.79
C SER A 515 -15.59 21.93 -26.52
N ASN A 516 -14.50 21.21 -26.27
CA ASN A 516 -14.21 20.36 -25.15
C ASN A 516 -14.02 21.21 -23.88
N SER A 517 -14.85 20.96 -22.86
CA SER A 517 -14.85 21.69 -21.59
C SER A 517 -13.50 21.66 -20.88
N THR A 518 -12.68 20.63 -21.12
CA THR A 518 -11.44 20.37 -20.39
C THR A 518 -10.28 21.26 -20.85
N ALA A 519 -10.13 21.51 -22.16
CA ALA A 519 -9.11 22.43 -22.68
C ALA A 519 -9.38 23.89 -22.24
N LYS A 520 -10.66 24.28 -22.22
CA LYS A 520 -11.10 25.57 -21.65
C LYS A 520 -10.81 25.66 -20.16
N LEU A 521 -11.03 24.57 -19.41
CA LEU A 521 -10.74 24.51 -17.98
C LEU A 521 -9.24 24.61 -17.68
N LEU A 522 -8.39 23.91 -18.46
CA LEU A 522 -6.92 24.03 -18.38
C LEU A 522 -6.49 25.48 -18.60
N PHE A 523 -6.96 26.12 -19.67
CA PHE A 523 -6.61 27.50 -19.95
C PHE A 523 -7.04 28.45 -18.83
N LYS A 524 -8.26 28.31 -18.30
CA LYS A 524 -8.72 29.08 -17.13
C LYS A 524 -7.79 28.87 -15.92
N ARG A 525 -7.32 27.65 -15.67
CA ARG A 525 -6.35 27.36 -14.59
C ARG A 525 -4.99 28.00 -14.86
N MET A 526 -4.45 27.93 -16.08
CA MET A 526 -3.20 28.60 -16.46
C MET A 526 -3.26 30.11 -16.20
N VAL A 527 -4.32 30.76 -16.67
CA VAL A 527 -4.55 32.20 -16.48
C VAL A 527 -4.66 32.55 -15.00
N LYS A 528 -5.28 31.71 -14.16
CA LYS A 528 -5.41 31.96 -12.71
C LYS A 528 -4.06 32.26 -12.04
N PHE A 529 -3.00 31.57 -12.47
CA PHE A 529 -1.65 31.70 -11.90
C PHE A 529 -0.85 32.90 -12.44
N LEU A 530 -1.36 33.64 -13.42
CA LEU A 530 -0.75 34.88 -13.86
C LEU A 530 -0.99 36.02 -12.85
N PRO A 531 0.01 36.87 -12.56
CA PRO A 531 -0.16 38.15 -11.90
C PRO A 531 -1.18 39.04 -12.62
N LEU A 532 -1.78 39.98 -11.89
CA LEU A 532 -2.83 40.86 -12.42
C LEU A 532 -2.37 41.62 -13.67
N HIS A 533 -1.17 42.19 -13.65
CA HIS A 533 -0.60 42.95 -14.78
C HIS A 533 -0.39 42.10 -16.05
N LEU A 534 -0.02 40.82 -15.91
CA LEU A 534 0.12 39.91 -17.06
C LEU A 534 -1.24 39.42 -17.56
N LYS A 535 -2.25 39.31 -16.69
CA LYS A 535 -3.63 39.04 -17.12
C LYS A 535 -4.14 40.19 -17.98
N GLU A 536 -3.97 41.43 -17.50
CA GLU A 536 -4.34 42.65 -18.21
C GLU A 536 -3.69 42.71 -19.59
N GLN A 537 -2.36 42.51 -19.65
CA GLN A 537 -1.59 42.45 -20.91
C GLN A 537 -2.08 41.36 -21.88
N MET A 538 -2.55 40.21 -21.37
CA MET A 538 -3.13 39.14 -22.20
C MET A 538 -4.47 39.55 -22.83
N THR A 539 -5.32 40.24 -22.07
CA THR A 539 -6.59 40.81 -22.57
C THR A 539 -6.36 41.90 -23.62
N GLU A 540 -5.26 42.66 -23.49
CA GLU A 540 -4.86 43.67 -24.47
C GLU A 540 -4.30 43.05 -25.76
N GLN A 541 -3.67 41.87 -25.68
CA GLN A 541 -3.04 41.18 -26.81
C GLN A 541 -3.94 40.17 -27.55
N GLY A 542 -5.14 39.83 -27.05
CA GLY A 542 -5.96 38.77 -27.63
C GLY A 542 -7.46 39.08 -27.74
N GLU A 543 -7.95 39.34 -28.95
CA GLU A 543 -9.38 39.49 -29.27
C GLU A 543 -10.24 38.25 -28.90
N GLN A 544 -9.63 37.06 -28.83
CA GLN A 544 -10.31 35.79 -28.53
C GLN A 544 -10.48 35.48 -27.03
N THR A 545 -9.92 36.29 -26.11
CA THR A 545 -10.12 36.08 -24.67
C THR A 545 -11.52 36.51 -24.18
N LYS A 546 -12.26 37.27 -25.00
CA LYS A 546 -13.62 37.73 -24.69
C LYS A 546 -14.65 36.60 -24.61
N ASP A 547 -14.46 35.51 -25.37
CA ASP A 547 -15.37 34.34 -25.36
C ASP A 547 -15.26 33.45 -24.10
N LEU A 548 -14.26 33.68 -23.24
CA LEU A 548 -14.13 32.97 -21.96
C LEU A 548 -14.91 33.62 -20.82
N ASP A 549 -15.25 34.90 -20.95
CA ASP A 549 -16.04 35.66 -20.00
C ASP A 549 -17.54 35.33 -20.12
N ASP A 550 -18.05 35.08 -21.34
CA ASP A 550 -19.47 34.75 -21.56
C ASP A 550 -19.88 33.35 -21.06
N GLN A 551 -18.91 32.44 -20.85
CA GLN A 551 -19.13 31.10 -20.28
C GLN A 551 -18.82 30.99 -18.78
N ASP A 552 -18.58 32.09 -18.06
CA ASP A 552 -18.58 32.09 -16.58
C ASP A 552 -19.94 31.68 -15.98
N ARG A 553 -20.99 31.55 -16.81
CA ARG A 553 -22.30 31.02 -16.41
C ARG A 553 -22.33 29.51 -16.08
N ILE A 554 -21.37 28.69 -16.54
CA ILE A 554 -21.45 27.22 -16.37
C ILE A 554 -20.54 26.67 -15.25
N LEU A 555 -19.52 27.43 -14.81
CA LEU A 555 -18.64 27.06 -13.69
C LEU A 555 -19.19 27.36 -12.29
N HIS A 556 -20.41 27.91 -12.19
CA HIS A 556 -21.09 28.21 -10.93
C HIS A 556 -21.60 26.98 -10.16
N ARG A 557 -21.31 25.74 -10.60
CA ARG A 557 -21.67 24.51 -9.88
C ARG A 557 -20.60 23.95 -8.92
N TYR A 558 -19.36 24.47 -8.90
CA TYR A 558 -18.28 23.90 -8.06
C TYR A 558 -17.36 24.94 -7.38
N GLY A 559 -17.93 25.92 -6.67
CA GLY A 559 -17.32 26.38 -5.41
C GLY A 559 -16.28 27.51 -5.42
N ALA A 560 -16.41 28.57 -6.21
CA ALA A 560 -15.79 29.87 -5.88
C ALA A 560 -16.56 31.06 -6.54
N PRO A 561 -16.90 32.15 -5.82
CA PRO A 561 -17.61 33.29 -6.41
C PRO A 561 -16.66 34.27 -7.09
N LYS A 562 -16.98 34.72 -8.31
CA LYS A 562 -16.36 35.90 -8.93
C LYS A 562 -17.19 37.13 -8.56
N LEU A 563 -16.57 38.07 -7.84
CA LEU A 563 -17.00 39.47 -7.74
C LEU A 563 -16.49 40.22 -8.99
N SER A 564 -17.38 40.61 -9.90
CA SER A 564 -17.29 41.91 -10.58
C SER A 564 -18.53 42.24 -11.43
N SER A 565 -19.15 43.37 -11.05
CA SER A 565 -19.74 44.41 -11.92
C SER A 565 -20.44 44.01 -13.23
N ALA A 566 -21.74 43.72 -13.16
CA ALA A 566 -22.74 44.28 -14.08
C ALA A 566 -24.19 43.93 -13.66
N SER A 567 -24.84 44.90 -13.03
CA SER A 567 -26.17 45.44 -13.41
C SER A 567 -26.91 45.86 -12.15
N GLN A 568 -27.23 47.15 -12.08
CA GLN A 568 -28.11 47.73 -11.06
C GLN A 568 -29.54 47.15 -11.11
N ASN A 569 -29.82 46.19 -11.99
CA ASN A 569 -31.10 45.49 -12.10
C ASN A 569 -31.22 44.23 -11.21
N SER A 570 -30.12 43.69 -10.67
CA SER A 570 -30.18 42.50 -9.79
C SER A 570 -30.44 42.83 -8.31
N LYS A 571 -30.24 44.09 -7.88
CA LYS A 571 -30.52 44.52 -6.50
C LYS A 571 -31.99 44.35 -6.11
N ASN A 572 -32.92 44.47 -7.05
CA ASN A 572 -34.35 44.34 -6.78
C ASN A 572 -34.86 42.88 -6.81
N ILE A 573 -34.10 41.94 -7.39
CA ILE A 573 -34.51 40.52 -7.49
C ILE A 573 -34.06 39.73 -6.26
N PHE A 574 -32.93 40.10 -5.65
CA PHE A 574 -32.38 39.39 -4.48
C PHE A 574 -33.03 39.79 -3.15
N SER A 575 -33.32 41.07 -2.92
CA SER A 575 -33.93 41.53 -1.66
C SER A 575 -35.36 41.02 -1.46
N GLY A 576 -36.12 40.88 -2.55
CA GLY A 576 -37.47 40.32 -2.57
C GLY A 576 -37.54 38.81 -2.30
N ASN A 577 -36.50 38.06 -2.70
CA ASN A 577 -36.43 36.59 -2.53
C ASN A 577 -35.92 36.17 -1.14
N ILE A 578 -35.06 36.97 -0.52
CA ILE A 578 -34.49 36.64 0.78
C ILE A 578 -35.54 36.73 1.90
N SER A 579 -36.36 37.77 1.87
CA SER A 579 -37.44 37.97 2.84
C SER A 579 -38.51 36.89 2.74
N THR A 580 -38.84 36.47 1.51
CA THR A 580 -39.75 35.34 1.26
C THR A 580 -39.16 33.99 1.68
N LEU A 581 -37.87 33.72 1.46
CA LEU A 581 -37.21 32.48 1.94
C LEU A 581 -37.17 32.37 3.47
N LEU A 582 -36.91 33.49 4.17
CA LEU A 582 -36.96 33.55 5.63
C LEU A 582 -38.39 33.37 6.18
N ASP A 583 -39.40 33.87 5.46
CA ASP A 583 -40.80 33.69 5.81
C ASP A 583 -41.34 32.29 5.42
N GLU A 584 -40.80 31.64 4.39
CA GLU A 584 -41.10 30.25 4.01
C GLU A 584 -40.59 29.25 5.06
N LEU A 585 -39.39 29.46 5.60
CA LEU A 585 -38.88 28.69 6.74
C LEU A 585 -39.76 28.81 7.99
N LYS A 586 -40.50 29.91 8.14
CA LYS A 586 -41.45 30.13 9.26
C LYS A 586 -42.84 29.53 9.01
N ARG A 587 -43.21 29.23 7.76
CA ARG A 587 -44.57 28.84 7.37
C ARG A 587 -44.76 27.34 7.11
N GLN A 588 -43.70 26.55 6.98
CA GLN A 588 -43.82 25.14 6.61
C GLN A 588 -43.73 24.19 7.81
N ASP A 589 -44.72 23.30 7.92
CA ASP A 589 -44.62 22.06 8.72
C ASP A 589 -43.70 21.10 7.96
N PHE A 590 -42.42 21.07 8.33
CA PHE A 590 -41.44 20.18 7.71
C PHE A 590 -41.69 18.73 8.13
N ILE A 591 -41.89 17.85 7.15
CA ILE A 591 -42.13 16.41 7.37
C ILE A 591 -40.82 15.67 7.71
N ASP A 592 -39.65 16.24 7.38
CA ASP A 592 -38.32 15.62 7.55
C ASP A 592 -37.26 16.62 8.05
N ASN A 593 -36.66 16.32 9.21
CA ASN A 593 -35.56 17.08 9.81
C ASN A 593 -34.35 17.23 8.88
N LYS A 594 -34.06 16.25 8.01
CA LYS A 594 -32.93 16.35 7.06
C LYS A 594 -33.17 17.40 5.97
N GLN A 595 -34.42 17.58 5.54
CA GLN A 595 -34.75 18.62 4.55
C GLN A 595 -34.66 20.02 5.18
N LEU A 596 -35.08 20.16 6.43
CA LEU A 596 -34.94 21.41 7.17
C LEU A 596 -33.47 21.79 7.35
N ILE A 597 -32.61 20.86 7.78
CA ILE A 597 -31.17 21.09 7.95
C ILE A 597 -30.54 21.51 6.63
N ARG A 598 -30.81 20.78 5.53
CA ARG A 598 -30.26 21.11 4.20
C ARG A 598 -30.70 22.50 3.73
N ARG A 599 -31.96 22.87 3.93
CA ARG A 599 -32.46 24.20 3.54
C ARG A 599 -31.88 25.31 4.43
N ALA A 600 -31.74 25.08 5.73
CA ALA A 600 -31.12 26.04 6.65
C ALA A 600 -29.64 26.27 6.28
N CYS A 601 -28.86 25.20 6.07
CA CYS A 601 -27.47 25.30 5.60
C CYS A 601 -27.38 26.01 4.25
N HIS A 602 -28.24 25.66 3.28
CA HIS A 602 -28.24 26.30 1.97
C HIS A 602 -28.54 27.81 2.04
N ILE A 603 -29.48 28.21 2.89
CA ILE A 603 -29.78 29.63 3.11
C ILE A 603 -28.58 30.33 3.76
N LEU A 604 -27.98 29.75 4.80
CA LEU A 604 -26.78 30.32 5.43
C LEU A 604 -25.60 30.47 4.44
N GLU A 605 -25.40 29.50 3.55
CA GLU A 605 -24.38 29.55 2.49
C GLU A 605 -24.67 30.65 1.46
N LEU A 606 -25.92 30.76 0.98
CA LEU A 606 -26.34 31.81 0.05
C LEU A 606 -26.08 33.21 0.62
N PHE A 607 -26.37 33.40 1.90
CA PHE A 607 -26.12 34.65 2.61
C PHE A 607 -24.63 34.91 2.85
N THR A 608 -23.85 33.87 3.16
CA THR A 608 -22.38 33.96 3.28
C THR A 608 -21.77 34.49 2.00
N VAL A 609 -22.20 33.98 0.84
CA VAL A 609 -21.72 34.41 -0.47
C VAL A 609 -22.22 35.81 -0.84
N SER A 610 -23.40 36.20 -0.36
CA SER A 610 -24.06 37.47 -0.70
C SER A 610 -23.77 38.62 0.28
N ILE A 611 -22.97 38.37 1.33
CA ILE A 611 -22.78 39.26 2.49
C ILE A 611 -22.38 40.70 2.12
N ASN A 612 -21.60 40.84 1.04
CA ASN A 612 -21.12 42.14 0.55
C ASN A 612 -22.22 42.99 -0.11
N VAL A 613 -23.29 42.37 -0.58
CA VAL A 613 -24.37 43.03 -1.33
C VAL A 613 -25.58 43.36 -0.44
N LEU A 614 -25.71 42.70 0.72
CA LEU A 614 -26.83 42.88 1.65
C LEU A 614 -26.92 44.31 2.19
N GLU A 615 -28.15 44.82 2.23
CA GLU A 615 -28.48 46.05 2.95
C GLU A 615 -28.53 45.80 4.46
N ILE A 616 -28.33 46.85 5.26
CA ILE A 616 -28.17 46.71 6.71
C ILE A 616 -29.42 46.11 7.41
N GLN A 617 -30.60 46.34 6.85
CA GLN A 617 -31.87 45.82 7.39
C GLN A 617 -32.02 44.32 7.11
N GLU A 618 -31.58 43.84 5.94
CA GLU A 618 -31.55 42.42 5.59
C GLU A 618 -30.49 41.69 6.40
N PHE A 619 -29.35 42.34 6.58
CA PHE A 619 -28.25 41.86 7.40
C PHE A 619 -28.68 41.67 8.86
N LEU A 620 -29.41 42.63 9.44
CA LEU A 620 -29.95 42.53 10.79
C LEU A 620 -30.87 41.30 10.95
N ARG A 621 -31.83 41.14 10.03
CA ARG A 621 -32.73 39.97 10.04
C ARG A 621 -31.99 38.66 9.92
N PHE A 622 -30.91 38.65 9.14
CA PHE A 622 -30.11 37.46 8.96
C PHE A 622 -29.24 37.14 10.19
N ALA A 623 -28.65 38.14 10.84
CA ALA A 623 -27.94 37.93 12.10
C ALA A 623 -28.86 37.34 13.18
N GLU A 624 -30.10 37.82 13.26
CA GLU A 624 -31.14 37.25 14.14
C GLU A 624 -31.47 35.79 13.77
N PHE A 625 -31.61 35.50 12.47
CA PHE A 625 -31.85 34.15 11.97
C PHE A 625 -30.68 33.19 12.28
N ALA A 626 -29.45 33.60 11.99
CA ALA A 626 -28.24 32.82 12.28
C ALA A 626 -28.10 32.54 13.79
N THR A 627 -28.41 33.53 14.64
CA THR A 627 -28.48 33.36 16.11
C THR A 627 -29.48 32.28 16.50
N LEU A 628 -30.66 32.26 15.88
CA LEU A 628 -31.67 31.25 16.16
C LEU A 628 -31.24 29.86 15.69
N MET A 629 -30.65 29.76 14.50
CA MET A 629 -30.19 28.50 13.92
C MET A 629 -29.00 27.90 14.68
N PHE A 630 -28.12 28.74 15.20
CA PHE A 630 -26.99 28.28 15.99
C PHE A 630 -27.42 27.52 17.26
N LYS A 631 -28.57 27.87 17.85
CA LYS A 631 -29.15 27.24 19.05
C LYS A 631 -29.73 25.85 18.83
N THR A 632 -29.75 25.36 17.60
CA THR A 632 -30.28 24.01 17.29
C THR A 632 -29.34 22.89 17.73
N ASP A 633 -28.10 23.20 18.11
CA ASP A 633 -27.03 22.23 18.44
C ASP A 633 -26.70 21.23 17.31
N ILE A 634 -27.18 21.49 16.08
CA ILE A 634 -26.87 20.70 14.88
C ILE A 634 -25.54 21.19 14.30
N TYR A 635 -24.55 20.29 14.24
CA TYR A 635 -23.18 20.63 13.89
C TYR A 635 -23.05 21.29 12.52
N GLU A 636 -23.72 20.77 11.49
CA GLU A 636 -23.67 21.30 10.12
C GLU A 636 -24.23 22.73 10.03
N ILE A 637 -25.27 23.03 10.81
CA ILE A 637 -25.85 24.37 10.90
C ILE A 637 -24.89 25.29 11.63
N GLN A 638 -24.28 24.85 12.74
CA GLN A 638 -23.31 25.63 13.50
C GLN A 638 -22.08 25.98 12.66
N ILE A 639 -21.54 25.04 11.88
CA ILE A 639 -20.43 25.30 10.95
C ILE A 639 -20.83 26.26 9.82
N ALA A 640 -22.04 26.13 9.26
CA ALA A 640 -22.53 27.07 8.24
C ALA A 640 -22.65 28.51 8.80
N VAL A 641 -23.12 28.66 10.05
CA VAL A 641 -23.16 29.97 10.74
C VAL A 641 -21.75 30.50 11.02
N LEU A 642 -20.79 29.67 11.41
CA LEU A 642 -19.40 30.09 11.60
C LEU A 642 -18.75 30.52 10.28
N THR A 643 -19.07 29.83 9.17
CA THR A 643 -18.61 30.21 7.83
C THR A 643 -19.14 31.59 7.44
N PHE A 644 -20.41 31.88 7.76
CA PHE A 644 -20.98 33.22 7.62
C PHE A 644 -20.22 34.28 8.46
N LEU A 645 -19.98 34.00 9.74
CA LEU A 645 -19.23 34.89 10.63
C LEU A 645 -17.79 35.14 10.14
N SER A 646 -17.15 34.14 9.54
CA SER A 646 -15.83 34.28 8.94
C SER A 646 -15.86 35.19 7.71
N ALA A 647 -16.88 35.07 6.85
CA ALA A 647 -17.06 35.94 5.68
C ALA A 647 -17.35 37.41 6.05
N LEU A 648 -17.88 37.65 7.25
CA LEU A 648 -18.14 38.99 7.80
C LEU A 648 -16.87 39.83 7.92
N ASN A 649 -15.70 39.19 8.04
CA ASN A 649 -14.39 39.83 8.07
C ASN A 649 -14.09 40.71 6.83
N PHE A 650 -14.88 40.63 5.78
CA PHE A 650 -14.67 41.40 4.55
C PHE A 650 -15.73 42.49 4.32
N LYS A 651 -16.76 42.57 5.17
CA LYS A 651 -17.86 43.57 5.06
C LYS A 651 -17.53 44.81 5.89
N LYS A 652 -17.56 45.99 5.26
CA LYS A 652 -17.45 47.29 5.95
C LYS A 652 -18.84 47.86 6.22
N PHE A 653 -19.10 48.27 7.46
CA PHE A 653 -20.35 48.92 7.82
C PHE A 653 -20.21 50.45 7.85
N ASN A 654 -21.33 51.14 7.63
CA ASN A 654 -21.39 52.59 7.80
C ASN A 654 -21.75 52.91 9.26
N ASP A 655 -20.78 53.41 10.02
CA ASP A 655 -20.91 53.77 11.43
C ASP A 655 -22.02 54.79 11.75
N LYS A 656 -22.45 55.57 10.75
CA LYS A 656 -23.49 56.59 10.91
C LYS A 656 -24.91 56.03 10.78
N ASP A 657 -25.06 54.76 10.39
CA ASP A 657 -26.37 54.14 10.24
C ASP A 657 -26.95 53.74 11.61
N PRO A 658 -28.14 54.26 11.99
CA PRO A 658 -28.76 53.94 13.28
C PRO A 658 -29.11 52.45 13.43
N LEU A 659 -29.29 51.71 12.34
CA LEU A 659 -29.53 50.27 12.36
C LEU A 659 -28.26 49.47 12.65
N PHE A 660 -27.08 50.05 12.44
CA PHE A 660 -25.81 49.37 12.70
C PHE A 660 -25.64 49.02 14.17
N ALA A 661 -26.11 49.87 15.08
CA ALA A 661 -26.10 49.57 16.52
C ALA A 661 -26.90 48.28 16.85
N LYS A 662 -28.02 48.05 16.16
CA LYS A 662 -28.80 46.81 16.31
C LYS A 662 -28.07 45.62 15.72
N VAL A 663 -27.42 45.77 14.57
CA VAL A 663 -26.61 44.71 13.95
C VAL A 663 -25.46 44.28 14.87
N ARG A 664 -24.70 45.25 15.40
CA ARG A 664 -23.62 44.97 16.36
C ARG A 664 -24.13 44.23 17.59
N SER A 665 -25.28 44.66 18.11
CA SER A 665 -25.95 44.01 19.22
C SER A 665 -26.31 42.56 18.94
N SER A 666 -26.89 42.25 17.77
CA SER A 666 -27.28 40.88 17.41
C SER A 666 -26.08 39.98 17.12
N LEU A 667 -25.05 40.49 16.44
CA LEU A 667 -23.80 39.76 16.21
C LEU A 667 -23.07 39.44 17.52
N ALA A 668 -23.07 40.37 18.48
CA ALA A 668 -22.48 40.13 19.79
C ALA A 668 -23.13 38.95 20.52
N VAL A 669 -24.46 38.81 20.42
CA VAL A 669 -25.17 37.64 20.96
C VAL A 669 -24.75 36.37 20.23
N LEU A 670 -24.72 36.38 18.89
CA LEU A 670 -24.31 35.22 18.10
C LEU A 670 -22.87 34.77 18.40
N TYR A 671 -21.93 35.71 18.55
CA TYR A 671 -20.56 35.40 18.96
C TYR A 671 -20.51 34.79 20.35
N ASN A 672 -21.28 35.31 21.32
CA ASN A 672 -21.36 34.70 22.64
C ASN A 672 -21.85 33.25 22.57
N GLU A 673 -22.92 32.98 21.84
CA GLU A 673 -23.45 31.61 21.66
C GLU A 673 -22.40 30.70 21.01
N ALA A 674 -21.64 31.21 20.04
CA ALA A 674 -20.56 30.46 19.37
C ALA A 674 -19.37 30.18 20.29
N LEU A 675 -18.91 31.19 21.04
CA LEU A 675 -17.79 31.09 21.98
C LEU A 675 -18.12 30.26 23.23
N THR A 676 -19.41 30.08 23.53
CA THR A 676 -19.89 29.23 24.64
C THR A 676 -20.43 27.88 24.18
N SER A 677 -20.32 27.56 22.87
CA SER A 677 -20.84 26.31 22.30
C SER A 677 -20.29 25.08 23.04
N LYS A 678 -21.16 24.11 23.34
CA LYS A 678 -20.76 22.84 23.96
C LYS A 678 -19.81 22.03 23.07
N ASN A 679 -19.91 22.20 21.75
CA ASN A 679 -19.04 21.52 20.79
C ASN A 679 -17.68 22.23 20.72
N TYR A 680 -16.61 21.51 21.11
CA TYR A 680 -15.25 22.05 21.18
C TYR A 680 -14.74 22.58 19.82
N ILE A 681 -15.03 21.89 18.72
CA ILE A 681 -14.56 22.30 17.37
C ILE A 681 -15.23 23.62 16.97
N VAL A 682 -16.55 23.71 17.17
CA VAL A 682 -17.33 24.93 16.93
C VAL A 682 -16.81 26.08 17.79
N ARG A 683 -16.52 25.81 19.06
CA ARG A 683 -15.97 26.80 19.99
C ARG A 683 -14.59 27.31 19.57
N LEU A 684 -13.69 26.40 19.18
CA LEU A 684 -12.33 26.73 18.75
C LEU A 684 -12.33 27.58 17.48
N GLU A 685 -13.16 27.21 16.50
CA GLU A 685 -13.31 27.98 15.26
C GLU A 685 -13.93 29.35 15.53
N ALA A 686 -14.91 29.44 16.44
CA ALA A 686 -15.48 30.71 16.89
C ALA A 686 -14.42 31.63 17.53
N PHE A 687 -13.51 31.09 18.34
CA PHE A 687 -12.39 31.85 18.91
C PHE A 687 -11.44 32.40 17.84
N SER A 688 -11.11 31.59 16.82
CA SER A 688 -10.27 32.01 15.69
C SER A 688 -10.93 33.15 14.90
N ILE A 689 -12.22 33.01 14.56
CA ILE A 689 -12.97 34.04 13.84
C ILE A 689 -13.07 35.33 14.66
N PHE A 690 -13.35 35.21 15.97
CA PHE A 690 -13.45 36.35 16.88
C PHE A 690 -12.10 37.09 17.02
N HIS A 691 -10.99 36.37 17.01
CA HIS A 691 -9.64 36.93 17.02
C HIS A 691 -9.33 37.72 15.74
N ILE A 692 -9.61 37.13 14.57
CA ILE A 692 -9.42 37.79 13.27
C ILE A 692 -10.26 39.06 13.19
N MET A 693 -11.51 39.02 13.67
CA MET A 693 -12.37 40.22 13.72
C MET A 693 -11.81 41.32 14.63
N ALA A 694 -11.28 40.94 15.79
CA ALA A 694 -10.67 41.88 16.74
C ALA A 694 -9.41 42.54 16.17
N GLN A 695 -8.66 41.82 15.31
CA GLN A 695 -7.42 42.30 14.71
C GLN A 695 -7.61 43.11 13.42
N PHE A 696 -8.56 42.73 12.56
CA PHE A 696 -8.54 43.17 11.16
C PHE A 696 -9.79 43.92 10.66
N THR A 697 -10.94 43.79 11.32
CA THR A 697 -12.21 44.16 10.65
C THR A 697 -13.10 45.12 11.42
N GLU A 698 -13.60 44.78 12.61
CA GLU A 698 -14.67 45.53 13.30
C GLU A 698 -14.53 45.43 14.83
N ILE A 699 -13.50 46.08 15.39
CA ILE A 699 -13.15 46.05 16.82
C ILE A 699 -14.32 46.40 17.75
N ARG A 700 -15.30 47.18 17.26
CA ARG A 700 -16.48 47.61 18.02
C ARG A 700 -17.45 46.47 18.31
N ILE A 701 -17.57 45.48 17.43
CA ILE A 701 -18.42 44.28 17.67
C ILE A 701 -17.78 43.42 18.75
N THR A 702 -16.45 43.24 18.68
CA THR A 702 -15.67 42.55 19.71
C THR A 702 -15.80 43.25 21.07
N GLN A 703 -15.65 44.58 21.11
CA GLN A 703 -15.84 45.38 22.32
C GLN A 703 -17.27 45.27 22.87
N GLU A 704 -18.28 45.30 22.02
CA GLU A 704 -19.69 45.17 22.43
C GLU A 704 -20.04 43.75 22.92
N THR A 705 -19.41 42.72 22.35
CA THR A 705 -19.52 41.33 22.83
C THR A 705 -18.93 41.18 24.23
N ILE A 706 -17.71 41.67 24.44
CA ILE A 706 -17.03 41.63 25.75
C ILE A 706 -17.78 42.50 26.78
N ALA A 707 -18.31 43.66 26.37
CA ALA A 707 -19.06 44.54 27.26
C ALA A 707 -20.39 43.93 27.71
N LYS A 708 -21.08 43.20 26.82
CA LYS A 708 -22.34 42.52 27.14
C LYS A 708 -22.16 41.22 27.91
N PHE A 709 -21.06 40.51 27.67
CA PHE A 709 -20.75 39.22 28.28
C PHE A 709 -19.32 39.23 28.87
N PRO A 710 -19.10 39.93 30.00
CA PRO A 710 -17.78 40.07 30.61
C PRO A 710 -17.13 38.73 31.00
N GLU A 711 -17.95 37.71 31.25
CA GLU A 711 -17.54 36.34 31.55
C GLU A 711 -16.75 35.67 30.41
N LEU A 712 -16.85 36.15 29.18
CA LEU A 712 -16.04 35.69 28.05
C LEU A 712 -14.60 36.20 28.11
N TYR A 713 -14.36 37.32 28.80
CA TYR A 713 -13.07 38.00 28.79
C TYR A 713 -11.92 37.11 29.28
N PRO A 714 -12.03 36.32 30.36
CA PRO A 714 -10.99 35.39 30.77
C PRO A 714 -10.72 34.30 29.72
N GLY A 715 -11.75 33.75 29.07
CA GLY A 715 -11.61 32.69 28.06
C GLY A 715 -10.99 33.20 26.75
N VAL A 716 -11.42 34.37 26.29
CA VAL A 716 -10.82 35.05 25.13
C VAL A 716 -9.39 35.48 25.45
N LYS A 717 -9.13 36.05 26.63
CA LYS A 717 -7.78 36.44 27.06
C LYS A 717 -6.85 35.23 27.17
N ALA A 718 -7.30 34.13 27.78
CA ALA A 718 -6.55 32.88 27.87
C ALA A 718 -6.22 32.36 26.46
N HIS A 719 -7.22 32.28 25.56
CA HIS A 719 -6.98 31.87 24.19
C HIS A 719 -5.94 32.74 23.47
N LEU A 720 -5.96 34.07 23.68
CA LEU A 720 -5.01 35.04 23.10
C LEU A 720 -3.60 34.99 23.72
N THR A 721 -3.49 34.67 25.01
CA THR A 721 -2.19 34.58 25.71
C THR A 721 -1.56 33.19 25.61
N GLU A 722 -2.39 32.16 25.41
CA GLU A 722 -1.99 30.76 25.26
C GLU A 722 -1.85 30.35 23.79
N THR A 723 -2.17 31.23 22.83
CA THR A 723 -1.67 31.11 21.45
C THR A 723 -0.30 31.78 21.36
N PRO A 724 0.81 31.03 21.33
CA PRO A 724 2.10 31.65 21.14
C PRO A 724 2.17 32.26 19.72
N GLN A 725 2.80 33.43 19.59
CA GLN A 725 3.05 34.08 18.30
C GLN A 725 3.89 33.20 17.33
N SER A 726 4.46 32.11 17.85
CA SER A 726 4.88 30.92 17.10
C SER A 726 4.18 29.70 17.73
N GLY A 727 3.05 29.31 17.13
CA GLY A 727 2.11 28.33 17.68
C GLY A 727 2.75 26.96 17.94
N PHE A 728 2.76 26.47 19.19
CA PHE A 728 2.48 25.08 19.62
C PHE A 728 2.34 25.03 21.15
N LEU A 729 1.19 24.57 21.66
CA LEU A 729 1.01 24.07 23.03
C LEU A 729 1.38 22.58 23.04
N THR A 730 2.13 22.11 24.04
CA THR A 730 2.50 20.68 24.10
C THR A 730 1.31 19.83 24.54
N SER A 731 1.30 18.52 24.21
CA SER A 731 0.23 17.59 24.62
C SER A 731 0.07 17.50 26.14
N LYS A 732 1.13 17.80 26.90
CA LYS A 732 1.11 17.88 28.36
C LYS A 732 0.33 19.11 28.83
N ASP A 733 0.60 20.27 28.24
CA ASP A 733 -0.12 21.53 28.53
C ASP A 733 -1.60 21.43 28.15
N LYS A 734 -1.91 20.72 27.04
CA LYS A 734 -3.27 20.46 26.58
C LYS A 734 -4.08 19.60 27.57
N ASN A 735 -3.47 18.58 28.15
CA ASN A 735 -4.13 17.71 29.13
C ASN A 735 -4.28 18.42 30.50
N GLU A 736 -3.29 19.22 30.90
CA GLU A 736 -3.34 20.00 32.13
C GLU A 736 -4.40 21.12 32.08
N LEU A 737 -4.59 21.73 30.90
CA LEU A 737 -5.69 22.67 30.61
C LEU A 737 -7.05 21.97 30.60
N LEU A 738 -7.13 20.75 30.04
CA LEU A 738 -8.35 19.94 30.05
C LEU A 738 -8.78 19.59 31.48
N GLU A 739 -7.85 19.16 32.34
CA GLU A 739 -8.13 18.84 33.74
C GLU A 739 -8.52 20.09 34.57
N LYS A 740 -7.90 21.24 34.30
CA LYS A 740 -8.26 22.53 34.92
C LYS A 740 -9.62 23.07 34.45
N GLN A 741 -10.04 22.76 33.24
CA GLN A 741 -11.33 23.20 32.70
C GLN A 741 -12.47 22.25 33.08
N VAL A 742 -12.24 20.93 33.12
CA VAL A 742 -13.26 19.99 33.61
C VAL A 742 -13.59 20.23 35.09
N SER A 743 -12.59 20.64 35.89
CA SER A 743 -12.78 20.97 37.31
C SER A 743 -13.49 22.31 37.58
N SER A 744 -13.62 23.20 36.59
CA SER A 744 -14.29 24.50 36.76
C SER A 744 -15.76 24.53 36.32
N PHE A 745 -16.29 23.42 35.77
CA PHE A 745 -17.63 23.35 35.18
C PHE A 745 -18.71 22.68 36.05
N ASP A 746 -18.38 22.20 37.26
CA ASP A 746 -19.39 21.80 38.24
C ASP A 746 -19.90 23.02 39.01
N GLY A 747 -20.77 23.83 38.38
CA GLY A 747 -21.31 25.02 39.04
C GLY A 747 -22.33 25.85 38.28
N LYS A 748 -23.59 25.38 38.32
CA LYS A 748 -24.89 26.12 38.20
C LYS A 748 -25.56 26.25 36.82
N PRO A 749 -26.86 25.89 36.73
CA PRO A 749 -27.75 26.28 35.64
C PRO A 749 -28.49 27.57 35.99
N GLU A 750 -28.65 28.49 35.03
CA GLU A 750 -29.84 29.32 34.80
C GLU A 750 -29.51 30.42 33.80
N GLN A 751 -30.23 30.47 32.67
CA GLN A 751 -30.67 31.71 32.00
C GLN A 751 -31.54 31.36 30.78
N SER A 752 -32.85 31.31 30.98
CA SER A 752 -33.84 31.35 29.89
C SER A 752 -34.89 32.40 30.20
N ASN A 753 -34.61 33.69 29.93
CA ASN A 753 -35.64 34.74 30.06
C ASN A 753 -35.50 35.93 29.09
N TYR A 754 -34.69 35.84 28.02
CA TYR A 754 -34.56 36.91 27.03
C TYR A 754 -34.96 36.47 25.63
N LEU A 755 -36.23 36.13 25.44
CA LEU A 755 -36.81 35.89 24.11
C LEU A 755 -38.18 36.55 24.03
N SER A 756 -38.43 37.28 22.93
CA SER A 756 -39.77 37.75 22.59
C SER A 756 -40.71 36.56 22.39
N ASP A 757 -42.02 36.72 22.63
CA ASP A 757 -42.97 35.61 22.53
C ASP A 757 -43.05 35.00 21.11
N GLN A 758 -42.64 35.75 20.08
CA GLN A 758 -42.46 35.25 18.71
C GLN A 758 -41.28 34.27 18.56
N SER A 759 -40.25 34.38 19.38
CA SER A 759 -39.05 33.53 19.32
C SER A 759 -39.25 32.17 20.03
N LYS A 760 -40.21 32.10 20.96
CA LYS A 760 -40.58 30.87 21.67
C LYS A 760 -41.36 29.89 20.78
N SER A 761 -42.11 30.37 19.77
CA SER A 761 -42.93 29.51 18.91
C SER A 761 -42.14 28.74 17.85
N VAL A 762 -40.96 29.23 17.44
CA VAL A 762 -40.10 28.53 16.48
C VAL A 762 -39.30 27.41 17.17
N LEU A 763 -38.88 27.63 18.43
CA LEU A 763 -38.20 26.61 19.24
C LEU A 763 -39.11 25.44 19.63
N SER A 764 -40.44 25.64 19.72
CA SER A 764 -41.38 24.54 19.99
C SER A 764 -41.58 23.59 18.80
N LEU A 765 -41.26 24.02 17.57
CA LEU A 765 -41.35 23.18 16.36
C LEU A 765 -40.13 22.25 16.18
N LEU A 766 -39.07 22.46 16.95
CA LEU A 766 -37.79 21.75 16.84
C LEU A 766 -37.52 20.79 18.01
N LYS A 767 -38.44 20.71 18.98
CA LYS A 767 -38.34 19.71 20.06
C LYS A 767 -38.82 18.35 19.53
N PRO A 768 -38.03 17.27 19.69
CA PRO A 768 -38.47 15.95 19.29
C PRO A 768 -39.68 15.51 20.15
N SER A 769 -40.69 14.93 19.49
CA SER A 769 -41.78 14.19 20.13
C SER A 769 -41.31 12.84 20.64
#